data_AF-A0A5J9SWA0-F1
#
_entry.id   AF-A0A5J9SWA0-F1
#
_cell.length_a   1.000
_cell.length_b   1.000
_cell.length_c   1.000
_cell.angle_alpha   90.00
_cell.angle_beta   90.00
_cell.angle_gamma   90.00
#
_symmetry.space_group_name_H-M   'P 1'
#
loop_
_entity.id
_entity.type
_entity.pdbx_description
1 polymer ?
#
loop_
_entity_poly.entity_id
_entity_poly.type
_entity_poly.pdbx_seq_one_letter_code
_entity_poly.pdbx_strand_id
1 'polypeptide(L)'
;MASRGRLRLGSFEAVAAVLLLAAAASASAAAGSPDRPAPGPPLVLPLTRSYPNASRLLAASRRRVLGDGTRPNARMRLHDDLLTNGSVQLEFSCVLAYYTTRLYIGTPPQEFALIVDSGSTVTYVPCASCEQCGNHQDPRFQPDLSSSYSPVKCNVDCTCDNDKNQCTYERQYAEMSSSSGVLGEDIVSFGKESELKPQRAVFGCENSETGDLFSQHADGIMGLGRGQLSIMDQLVDKRVISDSFSLCYGGMDIGGGAMVLGGMPAPPGMVFSRSDPVRSPYYNIELKEIHVAGKALRLDPRIFDSKHGTVLDSGTTYAYLPEQAFVAFKDAVTSKVHPLKKIRGPDPNYKDICFAGAGRNVSQLSEVFPDVDMVFGNGQKLSLSPENYLFRHSKVEGAYCLGVFQNGKDPTTLLGGIVVRNTLVTYDRHNEKIGFWKTNCSELWDRLHINGGPSPAPSSDTGSQADMSPAPAPSGLPEFDVGLITVDMSINVTYPNLKPHLHELAELIAKELDIDTRQVRVMNVTSLGNSTLIRWGIFPDGSDNAMSNIRAMGIISRLTQHNVKLPENLGSYQLLEWNVQPLSRRSWFQEHVVSILIGILLVILITLSAFLALLVWRKKFRGQTAYRPVDSPAPEQELQPL
;
A
#
# COMPACT_ATOMS: atom_id res chain seq x y z
N MET A 1 62.93 64.21 13.30
CA MET A 1 63.32 63.97 14.72
C MET A 1 62.46 62.79 15.20
N ALA A 2 63.07 61.63 15.49
CA ALA A 2 63.39 61.13 16.84
C ALA A 2 62.12 60.77 17.65
N SER A 3 61.98 59.62 18.33
CA SER A 3 62.97 58.59 18.73
C SER A 3 62.38 57.16 18.76
N ARG A 4 63.25 56.16 18.94
CA ARG A 4 62.95 54.71 18.99
C ARG A 4 62.30 54.28 20.32
N GLY A 5 61.51 53.21 20.26
CA GLY A 5 61.25 52.29 21.39
C GLY A 5 61.15 50.84 20.89
N ARG A 6 62.10 49.98 21.28
CA ARG A 6 62.05 48.51 21.07
C ARG A 6 61.60 47.84 22.38
N LEU A 7 61.28 46.53 22.29
CA LEU A 7 60.94 45.55 23.36
C LEU A 7 59.41 45.37 23.53
N ARG A 8 58.87 44.14 23.60
CA ARG A 8 59.46 42.79 23.71
C ARG A 8 58.72 41.77 22.82
N LEU A 9 59.48 40.81 22.27
CA LEU A 9 58.95 39.51 21.82
C LEU A 9 58.54 38.71 23.06
N GLY A 10 57.34 38.12 23.10
CA GLY A 10 56.91 37.32 24.25
C GLY A 10 55.41 37.07 24.38
N SER A 11 54.78 36.44 23.37
CA SER A 11 53.39 35.95 23.47
C SER A 11 52.94 34.98 22.38
N PHE A 12 53.71 34.75 21.30
CA PHE A 12 53.29 33.86 20.21
C PHE A 12 53.31 32.35 20.57
N GLU A 13 54.15 31.91 21.51
CA GLU A 13 54.13 30.51 21.98
C GLU A 13 52.92 30.19 22.87
N ALA A 14 52.42 31.17 23.63
CA ALA A 14 51.24 30.97 24.49
C ALA A 14 49.95 30.77 23.67
N VAL A 15 49.80 31.49 22.55
CA VAL A 15 48.62 31.34 21.66
C VAL A 15 48.69 30.02 20.87
N ALA A 16 49.89 29.59 20.46
CA ALA A 16 50.09 28.30 19.81
C ALA A 16 49.77 27.13 20.78
N ALA A 17 50.19 27.21 22.05
CA ALA A 17 49.90 26.19 23.05
C ALA A 17 48.40 26.01 23.32
N VAL A 18 47.62 27.10 23.37
CA VAL A 18 46.16 27.04 23.57
C VAL A 18 45.46 26.43 22.35
N LEU A 19 45.90 26.73 21.13
CA LEU A 19 45.35 26.11 19.91
C LEU A 19 45.71 24.61 19.79
N LEU A 20 46.90 24.20 20.23
CA LEU A 20 47.29 22.79 20.26
C LEU A 20 46.55 21.99 21.35
N LEU A 21 46.25 22.59 22.51
CA LEU A 21 45.41 21.97 23.53
C LEU A 21 43.93 21.84 23.08
N ALA A 22 43.41 22.82 22.33
CA ALA A 22 42.08 22.71 21.71
C ALA A 22 42.02 21.63 20.62
N ALA A 23 43.10 21.43 19.86
CA ALA A 23 43.21 20.36 18.85
C ALA A 23 43.42 18.96 19.48
N ALA A 24 44.06 18.87 20.66
CA ALA A 24 44.19 17.61 21.39
C ALA A 24 42.85 17.17 22.02
N ALA A 25 42.04 18.12 22.50
CA ALA A 25 40.72 17.84 23.08
C ALA A 25 39.70 17.28 22.06
N SER A 26 39.83 17.63 20.78
CA SER A 26 38.98 17.10 19.70
C SER A 26 39.48 15.77 19.10
N ALA A 27 40.71 15.33 19.43
CA ALA A 27 41.27 14.07 18.97
C ALA A 27 41.03 12.87 19.91
N SER A 28 40.47 13.08 21.11
CA SER A 28 40.21 12.02 22.11
C SER A 28 38.75 11.57 22.22
N ALA A 29 37.83 12.12 21.41
CA ALA A 29 36.44 11.67 21.34
C ALA A 29 36.23 10.40 20.49
N ALA A 30 37.31 9.82 19.94
CA ALA A 30 37.31 8.57 19.17
C ALA A 30 37.71 7.32 20.01
N ALA A 31 37.83 7.46 21.33
CA ALA A 31 37.86 6.32 22.24
C ALA A 31 36.40 5.94 22.56
N GLY A 32 35.96 4.76 22.10
CA GLY A 32 34.60 4.29 22.31
C GLY A 32 34.25 4.21 23.80
N SER A 33 33.16 4.86 24.20
CA SER A 33 32.52 4.58 25.49
C SER A 33 32.15 3.09 25.52
N PRO A 34 32.66 2.28 26.46
CA PRO A 34 32.09 0.96 26.67
C PRO A 34 30.62 1.12 27.10
N ASP A 35 29.81 0.11 26.78
CA ASP A 35 28.37 0.05 27.04
C ASP A 35 27.51 1.15 26.38
N ARG A 36 27.60 1.24 25.05
CA ARG A 36 26.46 1.64 24.22
C ARG A 36 26.03 0.47 23.34
N PRO A 37 24.80 -0.04 23.45
CA PRO A 37 24.30 -1.06 22.53
C PRO A 37 24.38 -0.56 21.09
N ALA A 38 24.85 -1.41 20.17
CA ALA A 38 24.69 -1.15 18.76
C ALA A 38 23.18 -1.08 18.41
N PRO A 39 22.77 -0.29 17.40
CA PRO A 39 21.41 -0.34 16.89
C PRO A 39 21.02 -1.76 16.48
N GLY A 40 19.73 -2.09 16.57
CA GLY A 40 19.22 -3.38 16.14
C GLY A 40 19.46 -3.66 14.65
N PRO A 41 19.35 -4.93 14.21
CA PRO A 41 19.45 -5.29 12.81
C PRO A 41 18.38 -4.55 11.98
N PRO A 42 18.63 -4.26 10.69
CA PRO A 42 17.67 -3.60 9.83
C PRO A 42 16.42 -4.47 9.64
N LEU A 43 15.25 -3.87 9.83
CA LEU A 43 13.97 -4.53 9.65
C LEU A 43 13.52 -4.41 8.19
N VAL A 44 13.30 -5.54 7.53
CA VAL A 44 12.82 -5.58 6.14
C VAL A 44 11.31 -5.79 6.15
N LEU A 45 10.55 -4.97 5.40
CA LEU A 45 9.09 -5.04 5.33
C LEU A 45 8.60 -5.09 3.87
N PRO A 46 7.57 -5.90 3.56
CA PRO A 46 7.10 -6.02 2.20
C PRO A 46 6.35 -4.75 1.83
N LEU A 47 6.50 -4.34 0.59
CA LEU A 47 5.66 -3.29 0.01
C LEU A 47 4.64 -3.93 -0.91
N THR A 48 3.38 -3.60 -0.70
CA THR A 48 2.28 -3.98 -1.58
C THR A 48 1.92 -2.78 -2.42
N ARG A 49 1.76 -2.96 -3.74
CA ARG A 49 1.21 -1.92 -4.61
C ARG A 49 -0.31 -2.02 -4.55
N SER A 50 -0.95 -1.00 -4.00
CA SER A 50 -2.41 -1.01 -3.78
C SER A 50 -3.19 -0.61 -5.03
N TYR A 51 -4.38 -1.20 -5.20
CA TYR A 51 -5.35 -0.88 -6.25
C TYR A 51 -6.76 -0.85 -5.64
N PRO A 52 -7.63 0.12 -5.99
CA PRO A 52 -9.01 0.15 -5.48
C PRO A 52 -9.85 -1.06 -5.90
N ASN A 53 -10.84 -1.41 -5.06
CA ASN A 53 -11.83 -2.46 -5.32
C ASN A 53 -13.17 -1.86 -5.78
N ALA A 54 -13.55 -2.12 -7.04
CA ALA A 54 -14.65 -1.46 -7.76
C ALA A 54 -16.06 -1.57 -7.15
N SER A 55 -16.29 -2.64 -6.41
CA SER A 55 -17.62 -2.95 -5.86
C SER A 55 -18.10 -1.93 -4.82
N ARG A 56 -17.26 -1.00 -4.36
CA ARG A 56 -17.61 0.02 -3.36
C ARG A 56 -18.06 1.38 -3.94
N LEU A 57 -17.69 1.75 -5.17
CA LEU A 57 -17.91 3.12 -5.69
C LEU A 57 -19.36 3.44 -6.08
N LEU A 58 -20.21 2.44 -6.31
CA LEU A 58 -21.63 2.63 -6.66
C LEU A 58 -22.49 3.30 -5.56
N ALA A 59 -22.03 3.34 -4.31
CA ALA A 59 -22.75 3.95 -3.21
C ALA A 59 -22.63 5.50 -3.15
N ALA A 60 -21.53 6.07 -3.64
CA ALA A 60 -21.20 7.49 -3.46
C ALA A 60 -21.96 8.43 -4.43
N SER A 61 -22.30 7.94 -5.64
CA SER A 61 -22.82 8.77 -6.74
C SER A 61 -24.22 9.38 -6.49
N ARG A 62 -24.97 8.93 -5.47
CA ARG A 62 -26.33 9.42 -5.18
C ARG A 62 -26.42 10.69 -4.34
N ARG A 63 -25.31 11.32 -3.91
CA ARG A 63 -25.34 12.58 -3.12
C ARG A 63 -24.21 13.57 -3.46
N ARG A 64 -24.35 14.30 -4.59
CA ARG A 64 -23.95 15.72 -4.72
C ARG A 64 -24.32 16.28 -6.11
N VAL A 65 -25.40 17.05 -6.15
CA VAL A 65 -25.69 18.07 -7.18
C VAL A 65 -25.89 19.38 -6.42
N LEU A 66 -25.40 20.50 -6.98
CA LEU A 66 -25.32 21.88 -6.46
C LEU A 66 -23.94 22.26 -5.88
N GLY A 67 -23.24 23.19 -6.57
CA GLY A 67 -21.94 23.75 -6.20
C GLY A 67 -21.18 24.28 -7.42
N ASP A 68 -21.24 25.60 -7.63
CA ASP A 68 -20.70 26.33 -8.80
C ASP A 68 -19.18 26.66 -8.71
N GLY A 69 -18.54 27.05 -9.83
CA GLY A 69 -17.27 27.81 -9.82
C GLY A 69 -16.12 27.27 -10.69
N THR A 70 -15.82 27.99 -11.79
CA THR A 70 -14.74 27.69 -12.75
C THR A 70 -13.32 28.04 -12.28
N ARG A 71 -12.39 27.05 -12.27
CA ARG A 71 -10.92 27.25 -12.40
C ARG A 71 -10.22 26.05 -13.06
N PRO A 72 -9.34 26.22 -14.06
CA PRO A 72 -8.53 25.14 -14.62
C PRO A 72 -7.27 24.92 -13.76
N ASN A 73 -7.37 24.07 -12.75
CA ASN A 73 -6.23 23.70 -11.90
C ASN A 73 -5.59 22.39 -12.37
N ALA A 74 -4.27 22.37 -12.56
CA ALA A 74 -3.50 21.15 -12.81
C ALA A 74 -3.25 20.39 -11.51
N ARG A 75 -4.30 19.77 -10.96
CA ARG A 75 -4.24 18.82 -9.84
C ARG A 75 -5.12 17.63 -10.19
N MET A 76 -4.57 16.43 -10.10
CA MET A 76 -5.32 15.20 -10.34
C MET A 76 -6.23 14.98 -9.14
N ARG A 77 -7.52 14.71 -9.38
CA ARG A 77 -8.49 14.31 -8.35
C ARG A 77 -8.55 12.78 -8.33
N LEU A 78 -8.51 12.16 -7.15
CA LEU A 78 -8.46 10.70 -6.98
C LEU A 78 -9.86 10.07 -7.03
N HIS A 79 -10.24 9.53 -8.19
CA HIS A 79 -11.33 8.55 -8.31
C HIS A 79 -10.93 7.54 -9.39
N ASP A 80 -10.80 6.23 -9.07
CA ASP A 80 -10.34 5.26 -10.09
C ASP A 80 -10.91 3.81 -10.01
N ASP A 81 -11.25 3.26 -11.19
CA ASP A 81 -11.88 1.97 -11.56
C ASP A 81 -11.87 1.76 -13.10
N LEU A 82 -11.64 0.62 -13.75
CA LEU A 82 -11.24 -0.75 -13.41
C LEU A 82 -10.82 -1.42 -14.75
N LEU A 83 -10.16 -2.58 -14.73
CA LEU A 83 -10.19 -3.53 -15.86
C LEU A 83 -10.25 -5.01 -15.40
N THR A 84 -11.43 -5.61 -15.49
CA THR A 84 -11.62 -7.04 -15.76
C THR A 84 -12.69 -7.19 -16.85
N ASN A 85 -12.48 -8.09 -17.80
CA ASN A 85 -13.28 -8.14 -19.04
C ASN A 85 -14.71 -8.61 -18.82
N GLY A 86 -15.67 -7.69 -18.99
CA GLY A 86 -17.10 -7.99 -19.11
C GLY A 86 -17.81 -6.80 -19.76
N SER A 87 -18.58 -7.05 -20.83
CA SER A 87 -19.12 -6.00 -21.69
C SER A 87 -20.22 -5.16 -21.03
N VAL A 88 -19.85 -4.09 -20.31
CA VAL A 88 -20.72 -2.92 -20.05
C VAL A 88 -19.88 -1.65 -20.21
N GLN A 89 -20.33 -0.76 -21.08
CA GLN A 89 -19.70 0.54 -21.29
C GLN A 89 -20.13 1.52 -20.18
N LEU A 90 -19.19 2.01 -19.37
CA LEU A 90 -19.31 3.25 -18.57
C LEU A 90 -17.93 3.75 -18.06
N GLU A 91 -17.37 4.67 -18.85
CA GLU A 91 -16.57 5.87 -18.52
C GLU A 91 -15.69 6.07 -17.26
N PHE A 92 -14.46 6.60 -17.53
CA PHE A 92 -13.46 7.32 -16.69
C PHE A 92 -12.59 6.57 -15.65
N SER A 93 -11.25 6.60 -15.87
CA SER A 93 -10.17 6.37 -14.85
C SER A 93 -8.72 6.48 -15.39
N CYS A 94 -7.80 6.98 -14.55
CA CYS A 94 -6.34 7.08 -14.69
C CYS A 94 -5.58 6.70 -13.39
N VAL A 95 -4.97 5.51 -13.37
CA VAL A 95 -4.47 4.84 -12.16
C VAL A 95 -3.35 5.59 -11.42
N LEU A 96 -3.66 6.13 -10.24
CA LEU A 96 -2.66 6.45 -9.20
C LEU A 96 -2.22 5.16 -8.48
N ALA A 97 -0.94 5.10 -8.12
CA ALA A 97 -0.34 3.91 -7.52
C ALA A 97 0.63 4.30 -6.40
N TYR A 98 0.18 4.10 -5.17
CA TYR A 98 0.98 4.18 -3.96
C TYR A 98 1.40 2.79 -3.48
N TYR A 99 2.43 2.75 -2.65
CA TYR A 99 2.92 1.54 -1.99
C TYR A 99 2.50 1.58 -0.53
N THR A 100 1.97 0.47 -0.03
CA THR A 100 1.61 0.30 1.37
C THR A 100 2.47 -0.75 2.05
N THR A 101 2.59 -0.66 3.37
CA THR A 101 3.14 -1.72 4.22
C THR A 101 2.22 -1.95 5.42
N ARG A 102 2.40 -3.07 6.12
CA ARG A 102 1.58 -3.42 7.30
C ARG A 102 2.18 -2.84 8.58
N LEU A 103 1.36 -2.11 9.33
CA LEU A 103 1.65 -1.70 10.70
C LEU A 103 0.55 -2.23 11.62
N TYR A 104 0.95 -2.70 12.80
CA TYR A 104 0.04 -3.20 13.82
C TYR A 104 0.04 -2.26 15.03
N ILE A 105 -1.12 -1.81 15.49
CA ILE A 105 -1.26 -0.86 16.60
C ILE A 105 -2.18 -1.44 17.68
N GLY A 106 -1.75 -1.40 18.94
CA GLY A 106 -2.55 -1.71 20.12
C GLY A 106 -2.32 -3.08 20.78
N THR A 107 -3.01 -3.31 21.90
CA THR A 107 -2.99 -4.58 22.64
C THR A 107 -4.42 -5.03 22.97
N PRO A 108 -4.99 -6.02 22.25
CA PRO A 108 -4.37 -6.80 21.17
C PRO A 108 -4.10 -5.98 19.90
N PRO A 109 -3.13 -6.39 19.04
CA PRO A 109 -2.76 -5.61 17.87
C PRO A 109 -3.86 -5.58 16.79
N GLN A 110 -4.13 -4.39 16.27
CA GLN A 110 -5.03 -4.11 15.14
C GLN A 110 -4.18 -3.81 13.89
N GLU A 111 -4.53 -4.36 12.73
CA GLU A 111 -3.71 -4.29 11.50
C GLU A 111 -4.18 -3.18 10.55
N PHE A 112 -3.22 -2.45 9.95
CA PHE A 112 -3.45 -1.37 8.99
C PHE A 112 -2.46 -1.46 7.82
N ALA A 113 -2.91 -1.21 6.59
CA ALA A 113 -2.04 -0.96 5.44
C ALA A 113 -1.85 0.55 5.25
N LEU A 114 -0.64 1.03 5.57
CA LEU A 114 -0.33 2.46 5.52
C LEU A 114 0.52 2.78 4.30
N ILE A 115 0.22 3.90 3.63
CA ILE A 115 1.04 4.43 2.54
C ILE A 115 2.42 4.82 3.09
N VAL A 116 3.51 4.31 2.49
CA VAL A 116 4.87 4.68 2.92
C VAL A 116 5.26 6.04 2.34
N ASP A 117 5.32 7.09 3.16
CA ASP A 117 5.39 8.48 2.71
C ASP A 117 6.60 9.23 3.30
N SER A 118 7.61 9.48 2.46
CA SER A 118 8.82 10.26 2.75
C SER A 118 8.60 11.78 2.63
N GLY A 119 7.48 12.19 2.02
CA GLY A 119 7.02 13.58 1.92
C GLY A 119 6.27 14.08 3.17
N SER A 120 5.79 13.20 4.06
CA SER A 120 5.12 13.60 5.31
C SER A 120 5.72 13.03 6.59
N THR A 121 5.36 13.65 7.72
CA THR A 121 6.04 13.51 9.02
C THR A 121 5.14 12.96 10.13
N VAL A 122 3.93 12.48 9.82
CA VAL A 122 2.98 11.96 10.81
C VAL A 122 2.50 10.60 10.33
N THR A 123 2.69 9.58 11.16
CA THR A 123 2.00 8.29 10.98
C THR A 123 0.60 8.39 11.58
N TYR A 124 -0.44 7.98 10.85
CA TYR A 124 -1.82 8.06 11.32
C TYR A 124 -2.74 6.99 10.73
N VAL A 125 -3.87 6.78 11.42
CA VAL A 125 -4.98 5.89 11.05
C VAL A 125 -6.33 6.51 11.44
N PRO A 126 -7.43 6.18 10.73
CA PRO A 126 -8.76 6.60 11.09
C PRO A 126 -9.25 5.87 12.33
N CYS A 127 -9.74 6.66 13.30
CA CYS A 127 -10.30 6.14 14.53
C CYS A 127 -11.79 5.81 14.38
N ALA A 128 -12.28 4.89 15.24
CA ALA A 128 -13.67 4.46 15.25
C ALA A 128 -14.67 5.62 15.45
N SER A 129 -14.26 6.67 16.16
CA SER A 129 -14.99 7.92 16.37
C SER A 129 -15.09 8.83 15.13
N CYS A 130 -14.38 8.53 14.03
CA CYS A 130 -14.30 9.45 12.90
C CYS A 130 -15.61 9.49 12.07
N GLU A 131 -16.42 10.52 12.24
CA GLU A 131 -17.63 10.71 11.42
C GLU A 131 -17.31 11.19 9.98
N GLN A 132 -16.15 11.84 9.78
CA GLN A 132 -15.75 12.44 8.50
C GLN A 132 -14.52 11.77 7.84
N CYS A 133 -14.36 10.45 8.00
CA CYS A 133 -13.35 9.65 7.30
C CYS A 133 -14.00 8.75 6.24
N GLY A 134 -13.18 8.27 5.31
CA GLY A 134 -13.51 7.32 4.26
C GLY A 134 -13.81 5.91 4.76
N ASN A 135 -13.99 5.01 3.79
CA ASN A 135 -14.17 3.57 4.00
C ASN A 135 -13.01 2.80 3.35
N HIS A 136 -11.92 2.71 4.09
CA HIS A 136 -10.65 2.08 3.71
C HIS A 136 -10.74 0.55 3.70
N GLN A 137 -9.63 -0.13 3.40
CA GLN A 137 -9.60 -1.57 3.22
C GLN A 137 -9.88 -2.35 4.52
N ASP A 138 -9.26 -1.94 5.62
CA ASP A 138 -9.30 -2.60 6.93
C ASP A 138 -10.13 -1.81 7.96
N PRO A 139 -10.50 -2.40 9.12
CA PRO A 139 -11.28 -1.72 10.14
C PRO A 139 -10.54 -0.53 10.76
N ARG A 140 -11.27 0.56 11.03
CA ARG A 140 -10.76 1.73 11.77
C ARG A 140 -10.22 1.34 13.14
N PHE A 141 -9.19 2.04 13.61
CA PHE A 141 -8.59 1.82 14.91
C PHE A 141 -9.62 2.03 16.02
N GLN A 142 -9.71 1.07 16.95
CA GLN A 142 -10.60 1.09 18.10
C GLN A 142 -9.77 1.33 19.37
N PRO A 143 -9.69 2.58 19.87
CA PRO A 143 -8.88 2.90 21.06
C PRO A 143 -9.35 2.13 22.30
N ASP A 144 -10.68 2.02 22.49
CA ASP A 144 -11.31 1.36 23.64
C ASP A 144 -11.06 -0.15 23.71
N LEU A 145 -10.65 -0.77 22.59
CA LEU A 145 -10.27 -2.19 22.55
C LEU A 145 -8.77 -2.41 22.80
N SER A 146 -7.95 -1.36 22.87
CA SER A 146 -6.53 -1.46 23.13
C SER A 146 -6.21 -1.15 24.59
N SER A 147 -5.82 -2.19 25.34
CA SER A 147 -5.40 -2.08 26.74
C SER A 147 -4.12 -1.26 26.96
N SER A 148 -3.38 -0.95 25.89
CA SER A 148 -2.15 -0.14 25.93
C SER A 148 -2.31 1.29 25.40
N TYR A 149 -3.48 1.65 24.84
CA TYR A 149 -3.74 2.99 24.33
C TYR A 149 -3.71 4.06 25.42
N SER A 150 -3.15 5.22 25.11
CA SER A 150 -3.26 6.42 25.94
C SER A 150 -3.39 7.67 25.06
N PRO A 151 -4.39 8.54 25.27
CA PRO A 151 -4.46 9.81 24.55
C PRO A 151 -3.30 10.72 24.97
N VAL A 152 -2.64 11.37 24.01
CA VAL A 152 -1.55 12.32 24.31
C VAL A 152 -2.18 13.59 24.87
N LYS A 153 -1.98 13.80 26.18
CA LYS A 153 -2.53 14.95 26.89
C LYS A 153 -1.94 16.26 26.39
N CYS A 154 -2.79 17.28 26.28
CA CYS A 154 -2.39 18.65 25.96
C CYS A 154 -1.24 19.12 26.86
N ASN A 155 -0.20 19.70 26.26
CA ASN A 155 0.95 20.28 26.94
C ASN A 155 1.43 21.55 26.20
N VAL A 156 2.52 22.16 26.65
CA VAL A 156 3.05 23.39 26.04
C VAL A 156 3.79 23.17 24.71
N ASP A 157 4.10 21.92 24.39
CA ASP A 157 4.91 21.50 23.24
C ASP A 157 4.04 21.02 22.05
N CYS A 158 2.71 21.06 22.18
CA CYS A 158 1.76 20.64 21.14
C CYS A 158 0.62 21.65 20.93
N THR A 159 0.03 21.64 19.74
CA THR A 159 -1.31 22.23 19.52
C THR A 159 -2.34 21.36 20.23
N CYS A 160 -3.32 21.97 20.89
CA CYS A 160 -4.36 21.23 21.61
C CYS A 160 -5.75 21.38 20.97
N ASP A 161 -6.66 20.50 21.35
CA ASP A 161 -8.10 20.64 21.12
C ASP A 161 -8.71 21.85 21.85
N ASN A 162 -9.95 22.20 21.50
CA ASN A 162 -10.65 23.36 22.06
C ASN A 162 -10.76 23.31 23.59
N ASP A 163 -10.95 22.10 24.14
CA ASP A 163 -11.08 21.85 25.57
C ASP A 163 -9.72 21.73 26.30
N LYS A 164 -8.60 21.79 25.55
CA LYS A 164 -7.21 21.66 26.05
C LYS A 164 -6.96 20.37 26.83
N ASN A 165 -7.59 19.28 26.41
CA ASN A 165 -7.42 17.95 26.97
C ASN A 165 -6.37 17.14 26.21
N GLN A 166 -6.33 17.25 24.88
CA GLN A 166 -5.52 16.39 24.01
C GLN A 166 -4.71 17.20 23.00
N CYS A 167 -3.53 16.70 22.65
CA CYS A 167 -2.77 17.21 21.53
C CYS A 167 -3.47 16.85 20.20
N THR A 168 -3.51 17.79 19.27
CA THR A 168 -4.09 17.64 17.93
C THR A 168 -3.00 17.69 16.86
N TYR A 169 -3.33 17.18 15.68
CA TYR A 169 -2.55 17.41 14.48
C TYR A 169 -3.46 17.70 13.29
N GLU A 170 -2.90 18.44 12.33
CA GLU A 170 -3.51 18.72 11.04
C GLU A 170 -2.40 18.65 9.98
N ARG A 171 -2.70 18.05 8.83
CA ARG A 171 -1.82 18.01 7.66
C ARG A 171 -2.64 18.28 6.41
N GLN A 172 -2.09 19.11 5.53
CA GLN A 172 -2.62 19.35 4.18
C GLN A 172 -1.56 18.97 3.16
N TYR A 173 -1.98 18.21 2.14
CA TYR A 173 -1.12 17.64 1.11
C TYR A 173 -1.11 18.50 -0.16
N ALA A 174 -0.13 18.26 -1.05
CA ALA A 174 0.03 19.02 -2.30
C ALA A 174 -1.20 18.92 -3.22
N GLU A 175 -1.90 17.79 -3.18
CA GLU A 175 -3.19 17.51 -3.84
C GLU A 175 -4.39 18.30 -3.28
N MET A 176 -4.22 19.03 -2.17
CA MET A 176 -5.23 19.77 -1.38
C MET A 176 -6.05 18.93 -0.38
N SER A 177 -5.94 17.61 -0.39
CA SER A 177 -6.46 16.73 0.67
C SER A 177 -5.90 17.11 2.04
N SER A 178 -6.67 16.85 3.09
CA SER A 178 -6.25 17.06 4.47
C SER A 178 -6.63 15.89 5.38
N SER A 179 -5.78 15.67 6.38
CA SER A 179 -5.97 14.74 7.50
C SER A 179 -5.88 15.54 8.79
N SER A 180 -6.79 15.29 9.73
CA SER A 180 -6.78 15.93 11.04
C SER A 180 -7.38 15.05 12.13
N GLY A 181 -6.86 15.20 13.35
CA GLY A 181 -7.24 14.34 14.47
C GLY A 181 -6.54 14.68 15.77
N VAL A 182 -6.63 13.75 16.71
CA VAL A 182 -5.91 13.81 18.00
C VAL A 182 -4.68 12.91 17.94
N LEU A 183 -3.70 13.17 18.79
CA LEU A 183 -2.53 12.30 18.97
C LEU A 183 -2.81 11.26 20.04
N GLY A 184 -2.58 9.99 19.73
CA GLY A 184 -2.60 8.86 20.67
C GLY A 184 -1.22 8.23 20.78
N GLU A 185 -0.88 7.66 21.94
CA GLU A 185 0.28 6.79 22.12
C GLU A 185 -0.17 5.36 22.39
N ASP A 186 0.33 4.41 21.61
CA ASP A 186 0.06 2.99 21.79
C ASP A 186 1.26 2.14 21.36
N ILE A 187 1.17 0.81 21.54
CA ILE A 187 2.19 -0.14 21.10
C ILE A 187 2.04 -0.37 19.60
N VAL A 188 3.08 -0.05 18.83
CA VAL A 188 3.23 -0.38 17.42
C VAL A 188 4.15 -1.57 17.21
N SER A 189 3.86 -2.39 16.21
CA SER A 189 4.69 -3.53 15.80
C SER A 189 4.54 -3.82 14.31
N PHE A 190 5.48 -4.59 13.76
CA PHE A 190 5.63 -4.81 12.32
C PHE A 190 5.33 -6.26 11.91
N GLY A 191 4.37 -6.88 12.58
CA GLY A 191 3.98 -8.28 12.35
C GLY A 191 4.81 -9.28 13.14
N LYS A 192 4.40 -10.55 13.10
CA LYS A 192 4.99 -11.65 13.89
C LYS A 192 6.36 -12.10 13.40
N GLU A 193 6.67 -11.82 12.14
CA GLU A 193 7.94 -12.16 11.49
C GLU A 193 9.03 -11.11 11.76
N SER A 194 8.68 -9.98 12.38
CA SER A 194 9.62 -8.92 12.74
C SER A 194 10.41 -9.28 14.01
N GLU A 195 11.74 -9.28 13.90
CA GLU A 195 12.64 -9.36 15.08
C GLU A 195 12.57 -8.10 15.96
N LEU A 196 12.07 -6.97 15.40
CA LEU A 196 11.92 -5.73 16.14
C LEU A 196 10.76 -5.85 17.13
N LYS A 197 11.11 -5.94 18.41
CA LYS A 197 10.15 -5.95 19.52
C LYS A 197 9.15 -4.78 19.41
N PRO A 198 7.87 -4.97 19.79
CA PRO A 198 6.89 -3.89 19.78
C PRO A 198 7.37 -2.67 20.56
N GLN A 199 7.13 -1.48 20.01
CA GLN A 199 7.56 -0.20 20.57
C GLN A 199 6.33 0.63 20.92
N ARG A 200 6.37 1.45 21.98
CA ARG A 200 5.40 2.55 22.07
C ARG A 200 5.66 3.54 20.93
N ALA A 201 4.63 4.12 20.33
CA ALA A 201 4.76 5.25 19.43
C ALA A 201 3.53 6.16 19.50
N VAL A 202 3.75 7.45 19.29
CA VAL A 202 2.71 8.45 19.06
C VAL A 202 2.31 8.42 17.59
N PHE A 203 1.01 8.41 17.33
CA PHE A 203 0.42 8.42 16.00
C PHE A 203 -0.84 9.29 15.97
N GLY A 204 -1.25 9.68 14.78
CA GLY A 204 -2.51 10.38 14.55
C GLY A 204 -3.71 9.44 14.56
N CYS A 205 -4.69 9.78 15.38
CA CYS A 205 -6.03 9.19 15.42
C CYS A 205 -6.97 10.14 14.68
N GLU A 206 -7.24 9.87 13.39
CA GLU A 206 -7.99 10.80 12.54
C GLU A 206 -9.45 10.91 12.99
N ASN A 207 -9.96 12.14 12.93
CA ASN A 207 -11.37 12.48 13.12
C ASN A 207 -11.96 13.17 11.88
N SER A 208 -11.14 13.55 10.89
CA SER A 208 -11.61 14.16 9.64
C SER A 208 -10.58 14.05 8.51
N GLU A 209 -11.03 13.52 7.38
CA GLU A 209 -10.33 13.50 6.09
C GLU A 209 -11.05 14.38 5.07
N THR A 210 -10.30 14.89 4.08
CA THR A 210 -10.86 15.59 2.92
C THR A 210 -10.15 15.20 1.63
N GLY A 211 -10.80 15.50 0.50
CA GLY A 211 -10.22 15.29 -0.83
C GLY A 211 -10.01 13.81 -1.14
N ASP A 212 -8.82 13.50 -1.61
CA ASP A 212 -8.46 12.21 -2.17
C ASP A 212 -8.29 11.15 -1.05
N LEU A 213 -7.75 11.54 0.12
CA LEU A 213 -7.63 10.70 1.33
C LEU A 213 -8.97 10.04 1.71
N PHE A 214 -10.08 10.79 1.69
CA PHE A 214 -11.42 10.27 2.00
C PHE A 214 -11.88 9.11 1.09
N SER A 215 -11.28 8.97 -0.09
CA SER A 215 -11.56 7.91 -1.08
C SER A 215 -10.40 6.95 -1.31
N GLN A 216 -9.31 7.06 -0.54
CA GLN A 216 -8.15 6.17 -0.68
C GLN A 216 -8.47 4.74 -0.22
N HIS A 217 -7.77 3.75 -0.79
CA HIS A 217 -7.96 2.35 -0.40
C HIS A 217 -7.20 2.01 0.89
N ALA A 218 -6.00 2.56 1.05
CA ALA A 218 -5.16 2.40 2.24
C ALA A 218 -5.81 2.97 3.51
N ASP A 219 -5.38 2.50 4.68
CA ASP A 219 -5.97 2.84 5.98
C ASP A 219 -5.30 4.04 6.65
N GLY A 220 -4.58 4.86 5.88
CA GLY A 220 -3.81 6.00 6.38
C GLY A 220 -2.38 6.02 5.85
N ILE A 221 -1.52 6.79 6.52
CA ILE A 221 -0.17 7.10 6.06
C ILE A 221 0.86 6.75 7.16
N MET A 222 1.99 6.20 6.74
CA MET A 222 3.19 6.00 7.55
C MET A 222 4.21 7.07 7.17
N GLY A 223 4.32 8.11 8.02
CA GLY A 223 5.25 9.21 7.81
C GLY A 223 6.70 8.78 8.04
N LEU A 224 7.52 8.89 7.00
CA LEU A 224 8.97 8.60 6.98
C LEU A 224 9.81 9.89 6.90
N GLY A 225 9.18 11.06 6.75
CA GLY A 225 9.82 12.37 6.72
C GLY A 225 10.54 12.74 8.03
N ARG A 226 11.33 13.83 7.99
CA ARG A 226 12.06 14.36 9.15
C ARG A 226 11.09 15.09 10.10
N GLY A 227 10.88 14.59 11.30
CA GLY A 227 9.98 15.18 12.30
C GLY A 227 9.52 14.16 13.36
N GLN A 228 9.39 14.62 14.61
CA GLN A 228 9.20 13.78 15.81
C GLN A 228 7.97 12.85 15.81
N LEU A 229 6.97 13.09 14.95
CA LEU A 229 5.78 12.25 14.80
C LEU A 229 5.92 11.20 13.69
N SER A 230 7.06 11.15 13.00
CA SER A 230 7.36 10.13 12.00
C SER A 230 7.67 8.81 12.71
N ILE A 231 7.41 7.67 12.06
CA ILE A 231 7.80 6.39 12.65
C ILE A 231 9.33 6.26 12.71
N MET A 232 10.04 6.91 11.77
CA MET A 232 11.50 6.90 11.71
C MET A 232 12.14 7.57 12.92
N ASP A 233 11.76 8.81 13.22
CA ASP A 233 12.35 9.58 14.33
C ASP A 233 12.11 8.86 15.65
N GLN A 234 10.89 8.37 15.88
CA GLN A 234 10.52 7.67 17.12
C GLN A 234 11.28 6.34 17.35
N LEU A 235 11.59 5.59 16.29
CA LEU A 235 12.38 4.36 16.38
C LEU A 235 13.90 4.65 16.54
N VAL A 236 14.39 5.69 15.88
CA VAL A 236 15.79 6.16 15.97
C VAL A 236 16.10 6.73 17.35
N ASP A 237 15.20 7.55 17.91
CA ASP A 237 15.34 8.11 19.27
C ASP A 237 15.40 7.01 20.34
N LYS A 238 14.66 5.91 20.13
CA LYS A 238 14.69 4.70 20.96
C LYS A 238 15.88 3.79 20.67
N ARG A 239 16.68 4.11 19.65
CA ARG A 239 17.88 3.39 19.20
C ARG A 239 17.64 1.92 18.83
N VAL A 240 16.40 1.59 18.46
CA VAL A 240 16.04 0.23 18.06
C VAL A 240 16.35 -0.05 16.58
N ILE A 241 16.48 1.00 15.78
CA ILE A 241 17.08 1.01 14.44
C ILE A 241 18.12 2.12 14.35
N SER A 242 19.03 2.06 13.37
CA SER A 242 19.91 3.18 13.04
C SER A 242 19.20 4.24 12.19
N ASP A 243 19.74 5.46 12.15
CA ASP A 243 19.17 6.62 11.45
C ASP A 243 19.32 6.55 9.91
N SER A 244 18.60 5.60 9.30
CA SER A 244 18.54 5.34 7.87
C SER A 244 17.30 4.50 7.55
N PHE A 245 16.80 4.58 6.32
CA PHE A 245 15.84 3.61 5.77
C PHE A 245 16.03 3.46 4.26
N SER A 246 15.46 2.43 3.64
CA SER A 246 15.48 2.26 2.18
C SER A 246 14.12 1.84 1.62
N LEU A 247 13.84 2.23 0.37
CA LEU A 247 12.64 1.88 -0.38
C LEU A 247 13.04 1.33 -1.75
N CYS A 248 12.44 0.22 -2.17
CA CYS A 248 12.67 -0.39 -3.48
C CYS A 248 11.32 -0.77 -4.11
N TYR A 249 10.90 -0.06 -5.16
CA TYR A 249 9.63 -0.32 -5.84
C TYR A 249 9.79 -1.22 -7.05
N GLY A 250 8.85 -2.15 -7.22
CA GLY A 250 8.75 -3.00 -8.39
C GLY A 250 8.68 -2.22 -9.70
N GLY A 251 9.07 -2.90 -10.79
CA GLY A 251 9.05 -2.36 -12.14
C GLY A 251 7.65 -2.03 -12.66
N MET A 252 7.58 -1.63 -13.94
CA MET A 252 6.28 -1.39 -14.58
C MET A 252 5.40 -2.66 -14.66
N ASP A 253 6.01 -3.83 -14.77
CA ASP A 253 5.35 -5.13 -14.92
C ASP A 253 5.19 -5.92 -13.61
N ILE A 254 5.87 -5.50 -12.53
CA ILE A 254 5.89 -6.24 -11.27
C ILE A 254 5.42 -5.30 -10.15
N GLY A 255 4.34 -5.68 -9.46
CA GLY A 255 3.83 -4.95 -8.32
C GLY A 255 4.68 -5.15 -7.05
N GLY A 256 4.43 -4.32 -6.04
CA GLY A 256 5.04 -4.44 -4.73
C GLY A 256 6.51 -3.99 -4.66
N GLY A 257 7.27 -4.56 -3.74
CA GLY A 257 8.67 -4.22 -3.49
C GLY A 257 9.10 -4.49 -2.05
N ALA A 258 10.14 -3.81 -1.59
CA ALA A 258 10.65 -3.93 -0.22
C ALA A 258 10.97 -2.57 0.40
N MET A 259 10.72 -2.44 1.69
CA MET A 259 11.20 -1.37 2.56
C MET A 259 12.20 -1.94 3.56
N VAL A 260 13.19 -1.14 3.95
CA VAL A 260 14.13 -1.47 5.02
C VAL A 260 14.14 -0.32 6.03
N LEU A 261 13.78 -0.59 7.28
CA LEU A 261 13.91 0.36 8.39
C LEU A 261 15.23 0.09 9.12
N GLY A 262 16.10 1.09 9.19
CA GLY A 262 17.49 0.92 9.61
C GLY A 262 18.49 0.98 8.45
N GLY A 263 19.76 0.91 8.79
CA GLY A 263 20.88 1.00 7.86
C GLY A 263 21.21 -0.36 7.26
N MET A 264 21.43 -0.36 5.94
CA MET A 264 21.95 -1.52 5.21
C MET A 264 23.29 -1.15 4.55
N PRO A 265 24.26 -2.08 4.43
CA PRO A 265 25.50 -1.83 3.71
C PRO A 265 25.20 -1.39 2.27
N ALA A 266 25.83 -0.29 1.82
CA ALA A 266 25.66 0.23 0.48
C ALA A 266 26.14 -0.80 -0.56
N PRO A 267 25.28 -1.27 -1.50
CA PRO A 267 25.69 -2.22 -2.52
C PRO A 267 26.79 -1.63 -3.45
N PRO A 268 27.70 -2.46 -3.98
CA PRO A 268 28.65 -2.02 -5.00
C PRO A 268 27.93 -1.36 -6.19
N GLY A 269 28.41 -0.17 -6.58
CA GLY A 269 27.81 0.61 -7.68
C GLY A 269 26.63 1.49 -7.28
N MET A 270 26.24 1.56 -5.99
CA MET A 270 25.30 2.59 -5.53
C MET A 270 25.89 4.00 -5.73
N VAL A 271 25.12 4.89 -6.36
CA VAL A 271 25.48 6.31 -6.54
C VAL A 271 24.82 7.16 -5.47
N PHE A 272 25.46 8.25 -5.04
CA PHE A 272 24.96 9.09 -3.96
C PHE A 272 24.76 10.54 -4.40
N SER A 273 23.80 11.21 -3.77
CA SER A 273 23.61 12.65 -3.82
C SER A 273 23.45 13.19 -2.41
N ARG A 274 23.94 14.41 -2.15
CA ARG A 274 23.81 15.06 -0.83
C ARG A 274 22.35 15.44 -0.58
N SER A 275 21.91 15.24 0.67
CA SER A 275 20.56 15.53 1.16
C SER A 275 20.67 16.48 2.36
N ASP A 276 20.44 17.76 2.10
CA ASP A 276 20.68 18.85 3.04
C ASP A 276 19.39 19.22 3.80
N PRO A 277 19.29 18.85 5.10
CA PRO A 277 18.10 19.13 5.92
C PRO A 277 17.94 20.61 6.30
N VAL A 278 19.00 21.43 6.16
CA VAL A 278 18.92 22.89 6.34
C VAL A 278 18.34 23.54 5.10
N ARG A 279 18.64 22.99 3.91
CA ARG A 279 18.11 23.46 2.62
C ARG A 279 16.63 23.14 2.45
N SER A 280 16.14 22.01 2.96
CA SER A 280 14.74 21.57 2.84
C SER A 280 14.32 20.68 4.02
N PRO A 281 13.08 20.81 4.55
CA PRO A 281 12.55 19.87 5.54
C PRO A 281 12.27 18.47 4.95
N TYR A 282 12.15 18.38 3.62
CA TYR A 282 11.95 17.12 2.88
C TYR A 282 13.28 16.54 2.42
N TYR A 283 13.31 15.23 2.13
CA TYR A 283 14.47 14.60 1.52
C TYR A 283 14.73 15.16 0.12
N ASN A 284 15.77 15.97 0.01
CA ASN A 284 16.22 16.59 -1.23
C ASN A 284 17.46 15.90 -1.80
N ILE A 285 17.74 16.16 -3.08
CA ILE A 285 18.98 15.82 -3.76
C ILE A 285 19.50 17.01 -4.56
N GLU A 286 20.82 17.12 -4.67
CA GLU A 286 21.49 18.17 -5.43
C GLU A 286 21.48 17.89 -6.95
N LEU A 287 20.30 17.79 -7.57
CA LEU A 287 20.14 17.69 -9.03
C LEU A 287 20.67 18.98 -9.70
N LYS A 288 21.48 18.83 -10.76
CA LYS A 288 22.01 19.97 -11.55
C LYS A 288 21.60 19.91 -13.02
N GLU A 289 21.59 18.73 -13.62
CA GLU A 289 21.24 18.57 -15.04
C GLU A 289 20.35 17.35 -15.25
N ILE A 290 19.50 17.44 -16.27
CA ILE A 290 18.79 16.29 -16.86
C ILE A 290 19.33 16.14 -18.28
N HIS A 291 19.73 14.93 -18.67
CA HIS A 291 20.14 14.61 -20.03
C HIS A 291 19.10 13.68 -20.66
N VAL A 292 18.77 13.89 -21.93
CA VAL A 292 17.85 13.03 -22.70
C VAL A 292 18.59 12.54 -23.93
N ALA A 293 18.65 11.22 -24.14
CA ALA A 293 19.47 10.58 -25.19
C ALA A 293 20.93 11.09 -25.19
N GLY A 294 21.55 11.17 -24.00
CA GLY A 294 22.93 11.61 -23.80
C GLY A 294 23.20 13.10 -24.05
N LYS A 295 22.15 13.95 -24.14
CA LYS A 295 22.30 15.40 -24.32
C LYS A 295 21.66 16.16 -23.16
N ALA A 296 22.44 17.00 -22.49
CA ALA A 296 21.96 17.92 -21.46
C ALA A 296 20.84 18.83 -21.99
N LEU A 297 19.77 18.98 -21.21
CA LEU A 297 18.74 19.99 -21.45
C LEU A 297 19.33 21.39 -21.26
N ARG A 298 18.97 22.33 -22.14
CA ARG A 298 19.44 23.72 -22.07
C ARG A 298 18.68 24.50 -21.00
N LEU A 299 19.04 24.27 -19.74
CA LEU A 299 18.44 24.86 -18.55
C LEU A 299 19.51 25.51 -17.68
N ASP A 300 19.13 26.52 -16.88
CA ASP A 300 19.95 27.02 -15.78
C ASP A 300 19.86 26.03 -14.60
N PRO A 301 20.96 25.45 -14.08
CA PRO A 301 20.92 24.49 -12.98
C PRO A 301 20.20 24.98 -11.71
N ARG A 302 20.07 26.31 -11.51
CA ARG A 302 19.33 26.91 -10.39
C ARG A 302 17.82 26.59 -10.41
N ILE A 303 17.28 26.13 -11.55
CA ILE A 303 15.87 25.70 -11.62
C ILE A 303 15.57 24.51 -10.70
N PHE A 304 16.55 23.62 -10.49
CA PHE A 304 16.42 22.43 -9.64
C PHE A 304 16.72 22.69 -8.16
N ASP A 305 17.17 23.91 -7.82
CA ASP A 305 17.47 24.40 -6.47
C ASP A 305 16.52 25.54 -6.04
N SER A 306 15.33 25.62 -6.65
CA SER A 306 14.33 26.63 -6.32
C SER A 306 13.35 26.14 -5.24
N LYS A 307 12.93 27.03 -4.33
CA LYS A 307 12.05 26.73 -3.16
C LYS A 307 12.59 25.57 -2.31
N HIS A 308 12.07 24.34 -2.43
CA HIS A 308 12.56 23.16 -1.70
C HIS A 308 13.64 22.37 -2.46
N GLY A 309 14.00 22.79 -3.68
CA GLY A 309 14.95 22.13 -4.55
C GLY A 309 14.31 20.95 -5.28
N THR A 310 15.04 19.84 -5.36
CA THR A 310 14.57 18.57 -5.93
C THR A 310 14.31 17.58 -4.81
N VAL A 311 13.03 17.33 -4.53
CA VAL A 311 12.53 16.50 -3.43
C VAL A 311 12.19 15.09 -3.93
N LEU A 312 12.54 14.08 -3.14
CA LEU A 312 12.05 12.70 -3.30
C LEU A 312 10.87 12.46 -2.37
N ASP A 313 9.79 11.97 -2.93
CA ASP A 313 8.52 11.79 -2.24
C ASP A 313 7.86 10.47 -2.65
N SER A 314 7.86 9.51 -1.75
CA SER A 314 7.21 8.22 -1.96
C SER A 314 5.68 8.26 -1.93
N GLY A 315 5.07 9.26 -1.29
CA GLY A 315 3.61 9.48 -1.33
C GLY A 315 3.13 9.91 -2.71
N THR A 316 4.00 10.57 -3.48
CA THR A 316 3.70 11.02 -4.84
C THR A 316 3.92 9.92 -5.88
N THR A 317 2.92 9.65 -6.75
CA THR A 317 3.04 8.64 -7.82
C THR A 317 3.98 9.06 -8.96
N TYR A 318 3.89 10.32 -9.42
CA TYR A 318 4.52 10.81 -10.65
C TYR A 318 5.65 11.82 -10.42
N ALA A 319 6.39 12.20 -11.46
CA ALA A 319 7.34 13.31 -11.36
C ALA A 319 6.69 14.65 -11.76
N TYR A 320 7.00 15.72 -11.05
CA TYR A 320 6.55 17.08 -11.34
C TYR A 320 7.75 18.01 -11.44
N LEU A 321 7.94 18.60 -12.63
CA LEU A 321 9.04 19.53 -12.92
C LEU A 321 8.53 20.98 -12.98
N PRO A 322 9.36 21.98 -12.63
CA PRO A 322 9.08 23.38 -12.93
C PRO A 322 8.83 23.59 -14.43
N GLU A 323 7.98 24.55 -14.79
CA GLU A 323 7.47 24.74 -16.16
C GLU A 323 8.52 24.68 -17.27
N GLN A 324 9.63 25.42 -17.14
CA GLN A 324 10.69 25.44 -18.16
C GLN A 324 11.40 24.08 -18.27
N ALA A 325 11.62 23.39 -17.14
CA ALA A 325 12.22 22.06 -17.11
C ALA A 325 11.28 21.00 -17.70
N PHE A 326 9.97 21.06 -17.37
CA PHE A 326 8.95 20.19 -17.97
C PHE A 326 8.90 20.36 -19.49
N VAL A 327 8.82 21.60 -19.98
CA VAL A 327 8.75 21.87 -21.43
C VAL A 327 10.00 21.34 -22.13
N ALA A 328 11.20 21.64 -21.63
CA ALA A 328 12.46 21.17 -22.21
C ALA A 328 12.56 19.63 -22.21
N PHE A 329 12.19 18.97 -21.11
CA PHE A 329 12.17 17.51 -21.00
C PHE A 329 11.19 16.87 -22.00
N LYS A 330 9.94 17.34 -21.99
CA LYS A 330 8.85 16.88 -22.84
C LYS A 330 9.19 17.04 -24.32
N ASP A 331 9.77 18.17 -24.73
CA ASP A 331 10.16 18.40 -26.13
C ASP A 331 11.37 17.53 -26.53
N ALA A 332 12.36 17.38 -25.65
CA ALA A 332 13.51 16.51 -25.89
C ALA A 332 13.11 15.03 -26.04
N VAL A 333 12.28 14.50 -25.15
CA VAL A 333 11.77 13.12 -25.25
C VAL A 333 10.90 12.96 -26.50
N THR A 334 9.94 13.85 -26.74
CA THR A 334 9.05 13.75 -27.91
C THR A 334 9.82 13.76 -29.24
N SER A 335 10.93 14.50 -29.33
CA SER A 335 11.80 14.53 -30.52
C SER A 335 12.51 13.20 -30.85
N LYS A 336 12.49 12.23 -29.93
CA LYS A 336 13.18 10.94 -30.03
C LYS A 336 12.26 9.75 -30.25
N VAL A 337 10.94 9.95 -30.15
CA VAL A 337 9.93 8.88 -30.11
C VAL A 337 9.36 8.54 -31.51
N HIS A 338 9.98 9.04 -32.59
CA HIS A 338 9.61 8.66 -33.95
C HIS A 338 9.95 7.18 -34.21
N PRO A 339 9.03 6.36 -34.76
CA PRO A 339 7.84 6.75 -35.54
C PRO A 339 6.49 6.65 -34.80
N LEU A 340 6.44 6.63 -33.46
CA LEU A 340 5.19 6.36 -32.73
C LEU A 340 4.07 7.39 -33.00
N LYS A 341 2.83 6.91 -32.97
CA LYS A 341 1.63 7.74 -33.14
C LYS A 341 1.25 8.37 -31.81
N LYS A 342 1.28 9.71 -31.72
CA LYS A 342 0.72 10.43 -30.57
C LYS A 342 -0.80 10.21 -30.47
N ILE A 343 -1.29 9.87 -29.28
CA ILE A 343 -2.71 9.65 -28.95
C ILE A 343 -3.14 10.52 -27.76
N ARG A 344 -4.44 10.53 -27.45
CA ARG A 344 -4.97 11.13 -26.21
C ARG A 344 -4.61 10.25 -25.00
N GLY A 345 -4.73 10.80 -23.79
CA GLY A 345 -4.62 10.05 -22.55
C GLY A 345 -5.78 9.09 -22.28
N PRO A 346 -5.61 8.18 -21.31
CA PRO A 346 -6.68 7.28 -20.89
C PRO A 346 -7.87 8.05 -20.28
N ASP A 347 -7.62 9.12 -19.54
CA ASP A 347 -8.66 10.04 -19.07
C ASP A 347 -8.61 11.37 -19.86
N PRO A 348 -9.67 11.73 -20.62
CA PRO A 348 -9.71 12.97 -21.38
C PRO A 348 -9.86 14.25 -20.54
N ASN A 349 -10.05 14.15 -19.21
CA ASN A 349 -9.95 15.29 -18.30
C ASN A 349 -8.50 15.80 -18.17
N TYR A 350 -7.53 14.89 -18.33
CA TYR A 350 -6.10 15.22 -18.27
C TYR A 350 -5.48 15.35 -19.66
N LYS A 351 -4.44 16.17 -19.76
CA LYS A 351 -3.76 16.49 -21.04
C LYS A 351 -2.50 15.65 -21.21
N ASP A 352 -2.64 14.34 -20.98
CA ASP A 352 -1.52 13.41 -21.01
C ASP A 352 -0.87 13.34 -22.40
N ILE A 353 0.43 13.05 -22.39
CA ILE A 353 1.24 12.97 -23.60
C ILE A 353 1.55 11.50 -23.82
N CYS A 354 0.75 10.87 -24.69
CA CYS A 354 0.76 9.44 -24.90
C CYS A 354 1.10 9.06 -26.35
N PHE A 355 1.72 7.89 -26.51
CA PHE A 355 2.22 7.37 -27.77
C PHE A 355 1.80 5.91 -27.91
N ALA A 356 1.24 5.55 -29.07
CA ALA A 356 0.81 4.20 -29.41
C ALA A 356 1.75 3.54 -30.43
N GLY A 357 1.89 2.22 -30.32
CA GLY A 357 2.70 1.39 -31.20
C GLY A 357 4.08 1.01 -30.64
N ALA A 358 4.31 1.18 -29.33
CA ALA A 358 5.58 0.86 -28.67
C ALA A 358 5.73 -0.63 -28.30
N GLY A 359 4.67 -1.44 -28.43
CA GLY A 359 4.65 -2.85 -28.02
C GLY A 359 4.33 -3.05 -26.54
N ARG A 360 4.00 -4.28 -26.13
CA ARG A 360 3.60 -4.59 -24.75
C ARG A 360 4.77 -4.78 -23.79
N ASN A 361 5.92 -5.20 -24.31
CA ASN A 361 7.09 -5.63 -23.54
C ASN A 361 7.91 -4.43 -23.04
N VAL A 362 8.06 -4.30 -21.72
CA VAL A 362 8.77 -3.16 -21.10
C VAL A 362 10.26 -3.17 -21.43
N SER A 363 10.88 -4.34 -21.55
CA SER A 363 12.33 -4.45 -21.84
C SER A 363 12.71 -3.91 -23.22
N GLN A 364 11.76 -3.84 -24.15
CA GLN A 364 11.96 -3.30 -25.50
C GLN A 364 11.70 -1.78 -25.60
N LEU A 365 11.23 -1.12 -24.52
CA LEU A 365 10.91 0.31 -24.59
C LEU A 365 12.15 1.18 -24.84
N SER A 366 13.35 0.78 -24.40
CA SER A 366 14.59 1.51 -24.67
C SER A 366 15.00 1.49 -26.16
N GLU A 367 14.38 0.65 -27.01
CA GLU A 367 14.56 0.70 -28.46
C GLU A 367 13.77 1.85 -29.11
N VAL A 368 12.76 2.39 -28.42
CA VAL A 368 11.75 3.31 -28.97
C VAL A 368 11.69 4.65 -28.21
N PHE A 369 12.03 4.64 -26.93
CA PHE A 369 12.06 5.78 -26.03
C PHE A 369 13.48 6.02 -25.52
N PRO A 370 13.94 7.27 -25.41
CA PRO A 370 15.32 7.57 -25.04
C PRO A 370 15.62 7.30 -23.56
N ASP A 371 16.83 6.88 -23.23
CA ASP A 371 17.29 6.91 -21.85
C ASP A 371 17.41 8.36 -21.35
N VAL A 372 17.18 8.55 -20.05
CA VAL A 372 17.24 9.84 -19.35
C VAL A 372 18.25 9.72 -18.20
N ASP A 373 19.21 10.64 -18.09
CA ASP A 373 20.10 10.71 -16.93
C ASP A 373 19.76 11.93 -16.06
N MET A 374 19.74 11.73 -14.75
CA MET A 374 19.74 12.80 -13.74
C MET A 374 21.16 12.94 -13.17
N VAL A 375 21.78 14.11 -13.35
CA VAL A 375 23.17 14.38 -12.93
C VAL A 375 23.19 15.22 -11.65
N PHE A 376 23.90 14.72 -10.64
CA PHE A 376 23.99 15.33 -9.32
C PHE A 376 25.19 16.28 -9.19
N GLY A 377 25.20 17.11 -8.14
CA GLY A 377 26.25 18.11 -7.88
C GLY A 377 27.68 17.56 -7.74
N ASN A 378 27.83 16.27 -7.43
CA ASN A 378 29.11 15.56 -7.38
C ASN A 378 29.53 14.93 -8.73
N GLY A 379 28.76 15.13 -9.80
CA GLY A 379 29.01 14.55 -11.12
C GLY A 379 28.59 13.07 -11.27
N GLN A 380 28.10 12.41 -10.21
CA GLN A 380 27.45 11.11 -10.36
C GLN A 380 26.09 11.27 -11.04
N LYS A 381 25.59 10.20 -11.67
CA LYS A 381 24.31 10.20 -12.36
C LYS A 381 23.43 9.00 -12.00
N LEU A 382 22.13 9.24 -11.94
CA LEU A 382 21.09 8.21 -11.93
C LEU A 382 20.53 8.08 -13.34
N SER A 383 20.77 6.95 -13.99
CA SER A 383 20.18 6.61 -15.28
C SER A 383 18.76 6.06 -15.10
N LEU A 384 17.83 6.53 -15.92
CA LEU A 384 16.41 6.21 -15.91
C LEU A 384 16.05 5.57 -17.25
N SER A 385 15.57 4.33 -17.19
CA SER A 385 14.98 3.64 -18.34
C SER A 385 13.57 4.18 -18.61
N PRO A 386 12.95 3.88 -19.77
CA PRO A 386 11.60 4.35 -20.08
C PRO A 386 10.53 4.00 -19.03
N GLU A 387 10.66 2.88 -18.30
CA GLU A 387 9.73 2.55 -17.21
C GLU A 387 9.77 3.53 -16.03
N ASN A 388 10.85 4.31 -15.88
CA ASN A 388 11.01 5.30 -14.82
C ASN A 388 10.40 6.67 -15.12
N TYR A 389 9.91 6.90 -16.34
CA TYR A 389 9.22 8.15 -16.71
C TYR A 389 7.96 7.93 -17.56
N LEU A 390 7.58 6.68 -17.84
CA LEU A 390 6.35 6.31 -18.53
C LEU A 390 5.36 5.57 -17.61
N PHE A 391 4.07 5.66 -17.95
CA PHE A 391 3.02 4.77 -17.45
C PHE A 391 2.24 4.14 -18.62
N ARG A 392 1.64 2.98 -18.37
CA ARG A 392 0.85 2.23 -19.36
C ARG A 392 -0.48 2.95 -19.63
N HIS A 393 -0.87 3.06 -20.89
CA HIS A 393 -2.17 3.63 -21.27
C HIS A 393 -3.29 2.59 -21.05
N SER A 394 -4.11 2.74 -20.01
CA SER A 394 -5.10 1.72 -19.60
C SER A 394 -6.05 1.27 -20.72
N LYS A 395 -6.44 2.16 -21.64
CA LYS A 395 -7.41 1.87 -22.71
C LYS A 395 -6.83 1.47 -24.07
N VAL A 396 -5.49 1.48 -24.25
CA VAL A 396 -4.85 1.23 -25.56
C VAL A 396 -3.61 0.38 -25.35
N GLU A 397 -3.68 -0.85 -25.84
CA GLU A 397 -2.61 -1.83 -25.71
C GLU A 397 -1.32 -1.36 -26.43
N GLY A 398 -0.17 -1.57 -25.80
CA GLY A 398 1.13 -1.16 -26.36
C GLY A 398 1.29 0.36 -26.53
N ALA A 399 0.51 1.15 -25.79
CA ALA A 399 0.65 2.59 -25.68
C ALA A 399 1.08 3.02 -24.27
N TYR A 400 1.86 4.10 -24.20
CA TYR A 400 2.44 4.62 -22.96
C TYR A 400 2.36 6.15 -22.94
N CYS A 401 2.32 6.71 -21.73
CA CYS A 401 2.17 8.12 -21.46
C CYS A 401 3.33 8.63 -20.61
N LEU A 402 3.76 9.88 -20.81
CA LEU A 402 4.73 10.53 -19.93
C LEU A 402 4.14 10.67 -18.52
N GLY A 403 4.75 10.01 -17.53
CA GLY A 403 4.46 10.19 -16.10
C GLY A 403 5.29 11.30 -15.45
N VAL A 404 5.59 12.32 -16.25
CA VAL A 404 6.30 13.55 -15.84
C VAL A 404 5.40 14.71 -16.24
N PHE A 405 5.10 15.60 -15.29
CA PHE A 405 4.13 16.68 -15.44
C PHE A 405 4.73 18.04 -15.06
N GLN A 406 4.01 19.12 -15.39
CA GLN A 406 4.33 20.46 -14.91
C GLN A 406 3.82 20.66 -13.47
N ASN A 407 4.67 21.16 -12.56
CA ASN A 407 4.30 21.48 -11.18
C ASN A 407 3.48 22.78 -11.03
N GLY A 408 2.57 23.05 -11.96
CA GLY A 408 1.78 24.29 -12.03
C GLY A 408 2.65 25.55 -12.00
N LYS A 409 2.57 26.30 -10.90
CA LYS A 409 3.37 27.50 -10.59
C LYS A 409 4.41 27.28 -9.47
N ASP A 410 4.49 26.08 -8.90
CA ASP A 410 5.47 25.78 -7.85
C ASP A 410 6.83 25.49 -8.51
N PRO A 411 7.92 26.17 -8.09
CA PRO A 411 9.24 25.96 -8.68
C PRO A 411 10.01 24.79 -8.03
N THR A 412 9.38 24.02 -7.12
CA THR A 412 9.94 22.78 -6.57
C THR A 412 9.93 21.69 -7.65
N THR A 413 10.99 20.89 -7.71
CA THR A 413 10.99 19.62 -8.45
C THR A 413 10.59 18.49 -7.50
N LEU A 414 9.60 17.69 -7.86
CA LEU A 414 9.10 16.57 -7.05
C LEU A 414 9.29 15.26 -7.82
N LEU A 415 10.04 14.32 -7.25
CA LEU A 415 10.34 13.03 -7.84
C LEU A 415 9.58 11.92 -7.11
N GLY A 416 8.44 11.55 -7.68
CA GLY A 416 7.59 10.47 -7.17
C GLY A 416 8.06 9.05 -7.51
N GLY A 417 7.32 8.07 -7.01
CA GLY A 417 7.62 6.64 -7.10
C GLY A 417 7.89 6.10 -8.52
N ILE A 418 7.37 6.75 -9.57
CA ILE A 418 7.70 6.40 -10.97
C ILE A 418 9.21 6.42 -11.24
N VAL A 419 9.93 7.44 -10.75
CA VAL A 419 11.36 7.67 -11.05
C VAL A 419 12.24 6.56 -10.46
N VAL A 420 11.77 5.91 -9.40
CA VAL A 420 12.53 4.98 -8.56
C VAL A 420 12.08 3.52 -8.66
N ARG A 421 11.21 3.18 -9.63
CA ARG A 421 10.95 1.78 -10.02
C ARG A 421 12.27 1.06 -10.34
N ASN A 422 12.38 -0.21 -9.92
CA ASN A 422 13.60 -1.04 -10.01
C ASN A 422 14.86 -0.31 -9.51
N THR A 423 14.70 0.50 -8.45
CA THR A 423 15.77 1.26 -7.81
C THR A 423 15.64 1.14 -6.30
N LEU A 424 16.66 0.62 -5.63
CA LEU A 424 16.80 0.75 -4.19
C LEU A 424 17.26 2.17 -3.88
N VAL A 425 16.42 2.92 -3.18
CA VAL A 425 16.68 4.28 -2.70
C VAL A 425 16.96 4.21 -1.21
N THR A 426 18.18 4.55 -0.79
CA THR A 426 18.59 4.56 0.62
C THR A 426 18.66 5.99 1.12
N TYR A 427 17.82 6.30 2.11
CA TYR A 427 17.76 7.58 2.81
C TYR A 427 18.69 7.50 4.03
N ASP A 428 19.99 7.71 3.80
CA ASP A 428 21.01 7.74 4.87
C ASP A 428 20.96 9.10 5.56
N ARG A 429 20.04 9.20 6.52
CA ARG A 429 19.74 10.41 7.30
C ARG A 429 20.92 10.83 8.15
N HIS A 430 21.63 9.86 8.74
CA HIS A 430 22.82 10.08 9.57
C HIS A 430 23.95 10.78 8.82
N ASN A 431 24.20 10.37 7.57
CA ASN A 431 25.28 10.92 6.73
C ASN A 431 24.80 11.94 5.69
N GLU A 432 23.59 12.50 5.85
CA GLU A 432 23.01 13.55 4.99
C GLU A 432 23.11 13.25 3.48
N LYS A 433 22.74 12.02 3.06
CA LYS A 433 22.82 11.60 1.64
C LYS A 433 21.71 10.62 1.23
N ILE A 434 21.31 10.69 -0.03
CA ILE A 434 20.45 9.68 -0.67
C ILE A 434 21.30 8.81 -1.60
N GLY A 435 21.22 7.49 -1.42
CA GLY A 435 21.83 6.50 -2.30
C GLY A 435 20.81 5.92 -3.30
N PHE A 436 21.25 5.63 -4.52
CA PHE A 436 20.45 5.00 -5.57
C PHE A 436 21.19 3.79 -6.16
N TRP A 437 20.53 2.64 -6.22
CA TRP A 437 21.08 1.43 -6.83
C TRP A 437 20.04 0.70 -7.68
N LYS A 438 20.29 0.57 -8.99
CA LYS A 438 19.40 -0.15 -9.90
C LYS A 438 19.42 -1.65 -9.61
N THR A 439 18.25 -2.24 -9.39
CA THR A 439 18.11 -3.65 -9.02
C THR A 439 16.67 -4.11 -9.26
N ASN A 440 16.46 -5.41 -9.47
CA ASN A 440 15.09 -5.94 -9.46
C ASN A 440 14.56 -5.90 -8.00
N CYS A 441 13.60 -5.02 -7.74
CA CYS A 441 13.05 -4.83 -6.40
C CYS A 441 12.12 -5.96 -5.96
N SER A 442 11.55 -6.77 -6.88
CA SER A 442 10.74 -7.92 -6.48
C SER A 442 11.59 -9.03 -5.86
N GLU A 443 12.75 -9.30 -6.45
CA GLU A 443 13.74 -10.27 -5.93
C GLU A 443 14.56 -9.72 -4.74
N LEU A 444 14.47 -8.42 -4.44
CA LEU A 444 15.22 -7.85 -3.32
C LEU A 444 14.65 -8.33 -1.98
N TRP A 445 13.32 -8.49 -1.89
CA TRP A 445 12.65 -9.05 -0.72
C TRP A 445 13.25 -10.42 -0.34
N ASP A 446 13.23 -11.36 -1.29
CA ASP A 446 13.73 -12.73 -1.09
C ASP A 446 15.22 -12.74 -0.74
N ARG A 447 16.05 -11.97 -1.46
CA ARG A 447 17.50 -11.88 -1.22
C ARG A 447 17.85 -11.33 0.17
N LEU A 448 17.03 -10.43 0.71
CA LEU A 448 17.22 -9.93 2.07
C LEU A 448 16.75 -10.91 3.15
N HIS A 449 15.72 -11.72 2.89
CA HIS A 449 15.25 -12.75 3.82
C HIS A 449 16.14 -14.00 3.87
N ILE A 450 16.79 -14.35 2.76
CA ILE A 450 17.69 -15.51 2.67
C ILE A 450 18.98 -15.32 3.50
N ASN A 451 19.39 -14.08 3.80
CA ASN A 451 20.62 -13.79 4.56
C ASN A 451 20.51 -14.01 6.08
N GLY A 452 19.42 -14.62 6.58
CA GLY A 452 19.37 -15.23 7.91
C GLY A 452 20.15 -16.56 8.00
N GLY A 453 20.63 -17.11 6.88
CA GLY A 453 21.48 -18.30 6.87
C GLY A 453 22.92 -18.00 7.35
N PRO A 454 23.53 -18.84 8.20
CA PRO A 454 24.87 -18.59 8.70
C PRO A 454 25.91 -18.64 7.57
N SER A 455 26.86 -17.69 7.59
CA SER A 455 28.07 -17.77 6.76
C SER A 455 28.80 -19.10 7.02
N PRO A 456 29.40 -19.72 5.99
CA PRO A 456 30.03 -21.03 6.13
C PRO A 456 31.24 -20.98 7.06
N ALA A 457 31.06 -21.51 8.27
CA ALA A 457 32.17 -21.76 9.19
C ALA A 457 33.05 -22.92 8.68
N PRO A 458 34.36 -22.93 8.97
CA PRO A 458 35.25 -24.00 8.53
C PRO A 458 34.90 -25.35 9.17
N SER A 459 35.17 -26.42 8.44
CA SER A 459 34.96 -27.81 8.87
C SER A 459 35.70 -28.19 10.15
N SER A 460 34.96 -28.69 11.15
CA SER A 460 35.49 -29.59 12.18
C SER A 460 34.39 -30.52 12.70
N ASP A 461 34.78 -31.75 13.05
CA ASP A 461 33.93 -32.95 13.07
C ASP A 461 33.20 -33.23 14.41
N THR A 462 32.39 -34.29 14.41
CA THR A 462 31.91 -35.08 15.58
C THR A 462 30.89 -34.49 16.58
N GLY A 463 29.60 -34.58 16.22
CA GLY A 463 28.65 -35.57 16.76
C GLY A 463 28.32 -35.69 18.28
N SER A 464 27.04 -35.49 18.61
CA SER A 464 26.23 -36.43 19.44
C SER A 464 24.73 -36.07 19.40
N GLN A 465 23.85 -37.07 19.22
CA GLN A 465 22.40 -36.88 19.31
C GLN A 465 21.92 -36.67 20.75
N ALA A 466 20.91 -35.81 20.94
CA ALA A 466 19.99 -35.89 22.07
C ALA A 466 18.58 -35.54 21.57
N ASP A 467 17.66 -36.49 21.73
CA ASP A 467 16.26 -36.40 21.31
C ASP A 467 15.41 -35.74 22.40
N MET A 468 14.54 -34.79 22.03
CA MET A 468 13.59 -34.15 22.95
C MET A 468 12.41 -33.53 22.20
N SER A 469 11.29 -34.25 22.17
CA SER A 469 10.02 -33.79 21.58
C SER A 469 9.49 -32.51 22.24
N PRO A 470 9.00 -31.52 21.48
CA PRO A 470 8.33 -30.36 22.04
C PRO A 470 6.90 -30.67 22.53
N ALA A 471 6.53 -30.06 23.65
CA ALA A 471 5.17 -30.08 24.21
C ALA A 471 4.18 -29.27 23.33
N PRO A 472 2.87 -29.57 23.36
CA PRO A 472 1.90 -28.97 22.45
C PRO A 472 1.62 -27.49 22.72
N ALA A 473 1.46 -26.71 21.66
CA ALA A 473 1.09 -25.30 21.73
C ALA A 473 -0.39 -25.10 22.12
N PRO A 474 -0.74 -24.04 22.87
CA PRO A 474 -2.13 -23.71 23.16
C PRO A 474 -2.85 -23.14 21.93
N SER A 475 -4.04 -23.67 21.66
CA SER A 475 -4.90 -23.30 20.52
C SER A 475 -5.62 -21.95 20.73
N GLY A 476 -5.96 -21.23 19.65
CA GLY A 476 -7.03 -20.22 19.73
C GLY A 476 -6.93 -18.94 18.90
N LEU A 477 -6.78 -19.03 17.57
CA LEU A 477 -7.26 -17.99 16.63
C LEU A 477 -7.92 -18.70 15.43
N PRO A 478 -8.96 -18.11 14.79
CA PRO A 478 -9.76 -18.83 13.81
C PRO A 478 -8.99 -19.05 12.49
N GLU A 479 -8.73 -20.32 12.17
CA GLU A 479 -8.40 -20.72 10.80
C GLU A 479 -9.63 -20.56 9.90
N PHE A 480 -9.42 -20.05 8.68
CA PHE A 480 -10.41 -20.15 7.62
C PHE A 480 -10.16 -21.46 6.85
N ASP A 481 -11.08 -22.39 7.00
CA ASP A 481 -11.09 -23.67 6.28
C ASP A 481 -11.20 -23.43 4.76
N VAL A 482 -10.26 -23.92 3.96
CA VAL A 482 -10.27 -23.79 2.49
C VAL A 482 -10.88 -25.03 1.85
N GLY A 483 -11.88 -24.84 0.97
CA GLY A 483 -12.68 -25.95 0.42
C GLY A 483 -12.32 -26.36 -1.00
N LEU A 484 -11.76 -25.44 -1.78
CA LEU A 484 -11.33 -25.69 -3.15
C LEU A 484 -10.38 -24.58 -3.61
N ILE A 485 -9.27 -24.95 -4.26
CA ILE A 485 -8.46 -24.01 -5.06
C ILE A 485 -8.74 -24.30 -6.53
N THR A 486 -9.13 -23.29 -7.31
CA THR A 486 -9.33 -23.42 -8.76
C THR A 486 -8.18 -22.77 -9.51
N VAL A 487 -7.66 -23.41 -10.57
CA VAL A 487 -6.51 -22.93 -11.35
C VAL A 487 -6.83 -23.01 -12.84
N ASP A 488 -6.71 -21.88 -13.55
CA ASP A 488 -6.92 -21.78 -14.99
C ASP A 488 -5.59 -21.81 -15.73
N MET A 489 -5.43 -22.80 -16.60
CA MET A 489 -4.21 -23.07 -17.36
C MET A 489 -4.53 -23.16 -18.86
N SER A 490 -3.89 -22.32 -19.68
CA SER A 490 -3.93 -22.46 -21.13
C SER A 490 -2.76 -23.30 -21.61
N ILE A 491 -3.04 -24.26 -22.50
CA ILE A 491 -2.05 -25.12 -23.15
C ILE A 491 -2.17 -24.93 -24.65
N ASN A 492 -1.05 -24.73 -25.35
CA ASN A 492 -1.01 -24.47 -26.80
C ASN A 492 -1.19 -25.75 -27.64
N VAL A 493 -2.18 -26.57 -27.27
CA VAL A 493 -2.57 -27.83 -27.91
C VAL A 493 -4.11 -27.85 -28.00
N THR A 494 -4.65 -28.36 -29.11
CA THR A 494 -6.10 -28.47 -29.31
C THR A 494 -6.73 -29.57 -28.44
N TYR A 495 -7.97 -29.36 -28.00
CA TYR A 495 -8.63 -30.27 -27.05
C TYR A 495 -8.67 -31.75 -27.50
N PRO A 496 -8.92 -32.10 -28.78
CA PRO A 496 -8.88 -33.50 -29.22
C PRO A 496 -7.52 -34.19 -29.01
N ASN A 497 -6.42 -33.44 -29.15
CA ASN A 497 -5.06 -33.96 -28.97
C ASN A 497 -4.64 -33.97 -27.50
N LEU A 498 -5.20 -33.08 -26.68
CA LEU A 498 -4.91 -32.98 -25.24
C LEU A 498 -5.74 -33.98 -24.41
N LYS A 499 -6.95 -34.33 -24.88
CA LYS A 499 -7.89 -35.23 -24.19
C LYS A 499 -7.31 -36.58 -23.72
N PRO A 500 -6.44 -37.30 -24.46
CA PRO A 500 -5.84 -38.55 -24.00
C PRO A 500 -4.88 -38.35 -22.82
N HIS A 501 -4.24 -37.17 -22.74
CA HIS A 501 -3.18 -36.85 -21.77
C HIS A 501 -3.68 -36.09 -20.53
N LEU A 502 -4.98 -35.80 -20.43
CA LEU A 502 -5.54 -35.08 -19.27
C LEU A 502 -5.30 -35.78 -17.92
N HIS A 503 -5.21 -37.12 -17.91
CA HIS A 503 -4.92 -37.87 -16.69
C HIS A 503 -3.46 -37.76 -16.29
N GLU A 504 -2.53 -37.99 -17.22
CA GLU A 504 -1.07 -37.81 -17.05
C GLU A 504 -0.74 -36.38 -16.59
N LEU A 505 -1.40 -35.39 -17.18
CA LEU A 505 -1.27 -33.98 -16.80
C LEU A 505 -1.77 -33.70 -15.37
N ALA A 506 -2.86 -34.36 -14.92
CA ALA A 506 -3.34 -34.24 -13.54
C ALA A 506 -2.34 -34.82 -12.53
N GLU A 507 -1.70 -35.95 -12.86
CA GLU A 507 -0.68 -36.59 -12.01
C GLU A 507 0.58 -35.72 -11.91
N LEU A 508 1.01 -35.11 -13.01
CA LEU A 508 2.14 -34.17 -13.04
C LEU A 508 1.86 -32.91 -12.20
N ILE A 509 0.67 -32.32 -12.32
CA ILE A 509 0.26 -31.18 -11.51
C ILE A 509 0.26 -31.56 -10.02
N ALA A 510 -0.31 -32.71 -9.65
CA ALA A 510 -0.31 -33.17 -8.26
C ALA A 510 1.11 -33.38 -7.70
N LYS A 511 2.01 -33.97 -8.51
CA LYS A 511 3.41 -34.19 -8.14
C LYS A 511 4.19 -32.90 -7.91
N GLU A 512 4.07 -31.91 -8.79
CA GLU A 512 4.75 -30.61 -8.64
C GLU A 512 4.21 -29.80 -7.46
N LEU A 513 2.93 -29.97 -7.15
CA LEU A 513 2.27 -29.36 -5.99
C LEU A 513 2.47 -30.13 -4.68
N ASP A 514 3.10 -31.32 -4.72
CA ASP A 514 3.40 -32.16 -3.55
C ASP A 514 2.13 -32.62 -2.81
N ILE A 515 1.12 -33.05 -3.59
CA ILE A 515 -0.21 -33.49 -3.15
C ILE A 515 -0.63 -34.80 -3.83
N ASP A 516 -1.65 -35.47 -3.28
CA ASP A 516 -2.19 -36.72 -3.85
C ASP A 516 -2.94 -36.45 -5.19
N THR A 517 -2.77 -37.34 -6.17
CA THR A 517 -3.38 -37.20 -7.51
C THR A 517 -4.91 -37.14 -7.49
N ARG A 518 -5.56 -37.69 -6.45
CA ARG A 518 -7.03 -37.67 -6.25
C ARG A 518 -7.57 -36.29 -5.85
N GLN A 519 -6.69 -35.41 -5.35
CA GLN A 519 -7.01 -34.03 -4.97
C GLN A 519 -7.14 -33.14 -6.22
N VAL A 520 -6.45 -33.46 -7.32
CA VAL A 520 -6.46 -32.68 -8.57
C VAL A 520 -7.53 -33.22 -9.54
N ARG A 521 -8.46 -32.38 -9.98
CA ARG A 521 -9.54 -32.76 -10.91
C ARG A 521 -9.76 -31.71 -12.00
N VAL A 522 -10.08 -32.15 -13.20
CA VAL A 522 -10.56 -31.26 -14.27
C VAL A 522 -11.99 -30.81 -13.96
N MET A 523 -12.22 -29.50 -13.87
CA MET A 523 -13.55 -28.91 -13.65
C MET A 523 -14.21 -28.45 -14.94
N ASN A 524 -13.45 -27.86 -15.86
CA ASN A 524 -13.94 -27.39 -17.15
C ASN A 524 -12.81 -27.40 -18.19
N VAL A 525 -13.15 -27.60 -19.47
CA VAL A 525 -12.22 -27.51 -20.59
C VAL A 525 -12.86 -26.76 -21.75
N THR A 526 -12.20 -25.71 -22.23
CA THR A 526 -12.70 -24.84 -23.31
C THR A 526 -11.64 -24.74 -24.42
N SER A 527 -12.02 -25.02 -25.67
CA SER A 527 -11.13 -24.91 -26.83
C SER A 527 -11.13 -23.46 -27.35
N LEU A 528 -9.96 -22.86 -27.52
CA LEU A 528 -9.74 -21.48 -27.94
C LEU A 528 -8.79 -21.46 -29.15
N GLY A 529 -9.34 -21.71 -30.34
CA GLY A 529 -8.56 -21.83 -31.56
C GLY A 529 -7.56 -23.00 -31.49
N ASN A 530 -6.27 -22.70 -31.53
CA ASN A 530 -5.20 -23.70 -31.45
C ASN A 530 -4.82 -24.10 -30.01
N SER A 531 -5.37 -23.41 -29.00
CA SER A 531 -5.10 -23.69 -27.59
C SER A 531 -6.32 -24.26 -26.86
N THR A 532 -6.08 -24.83 -25.69
CA THR A 532 -7.11 -25.34 -24.78
C THR A 532 -6.92 -24.70 -23.40
N LEU A 533 -7.99 -24.10 -22.88
CA LEU A 533 -8.07 -23.62 -21.51
C LEU A 533 -8.65 -24.73 -20.63
N ILE A 534 -7.91 -25.15 -19.61
CA ILE A 534 -8.35 -26.12 -18.59
C ILE A 534 -8.49 -25.39 -17.26
N ARG A 535 -9.65 -25.56 -16.61
CA ARG A 535 -9.85 -25.23 -15.20
C ARG A 535 -9.64 -26.48 -14.36
N TRP A 536 -8.62 -26.46 -13.52
CA TRP A 536 -8.33 -27.46 -12.50
C TRP A 536 -8.99 -27.07 -11.18
N GLY A 537 -9.41 -28.08 -10.41
CA GLY A 537 -9.85 -27.95 -9.04
C GLY A 537 -8.97 -28.82 -8.14
N ILE A 538 -8.38 -28.21 -7.12
CA ILE A 538 -7.56 -28.85 -6.10
C ILE A 538 -8.38 -28.90 -4.81
N PHE A 539 -8.81 -30.10 -4.46
CA PHE A 539 -9.67 -30.38 -3.32
C PHE A 539 -8.83 -30.76 -2.08
N PRO A 540 -9.38 -30.67 -0.86
CA PRO A 540 -8.79 -31.28 0.33
C PRO A 540 -8.52 -32.79 0.16
N ASP A 541 -7.68 -33.33 1.05
CA ASP A 541 -7.39 -34.76 1.08
C ASP A 541 -8.65 -35.59 1.36
N GLY A 542 -8.68 -36.85 0.94
CA GLY A 542 -9.88 -37.69 0.96
C GLY A 542 -10.47 -37.99 2.35
N SER A 543 -9.74 -37.67 3.43
CA SER A 543 -10.19 -37.73 4.82
C SER A 543 -10.77 -36.41 5.34
N ASP A 544 -10.46 -35.29 4.69
CA ASP A 544 -10.60 -33.96 5.25
C ASP A 544 -11.69 -33.18 4.50
N ASN A 545 -12.60 -32.53 5.23
CA ASN A 545 -13.58 -31.63 4.60
C ASN A 545 -12.97 -30.29 4.18
N ALA A 546 -11.73 -30.00 4.59
CA ALA A 546 -11.05 -28.71 4.52
C ALA A 546 -9.54 -28.91 4.35
N MET A 547 -8.87 -28.02 3.62
CA MET A 547 -7.42 -27.85 3.74
C MET A 547 -7.10 -26.65 4.64
N SER A 548 -6.06 -26.78 5.47
CA SER A 548 -5.60 -25.67 6.31
C SER A 548 -5.01 -24.54 5.46
N ASN A 549 -5.04 -23.32 6.00
CA ASN A 549 -4.50 -22.13 5.32
C ASN A 549 -3.01 -22.31 4.97
N ILE A 550 -2.25 -23.00 5.82
CA ILE A 550 -0.83 -23.32 5.58
C ILE A 550 -0.66 -24.22 4.35
N ARG A 551 -1.48 -25.29 4.21
CA ARG A 551 -1.46 -26.14 3.01
C ARG A 551 -1.89 -25.37 1.76
N ALA A 552 -2.96 -24.57 1.86
CA ALA A 552 -3.47 -23.78 0.74
C ALA A 552 -2.42 -22.79 0.21
N MET A 553 -1.77 -22.04 1.10
CA MET A 553 -0.71 -21.10 0.73
C MET A 553 0.55 -21.79 0.19
N GLY A 554 0.89 -22.98 0.69
CA GLY A 554 1.95 -23.82 0.13
C GLY A 554 1.69 -24.25 -1.32
N ILE A 555 0.45 -24.66 -1.62
CA ILE A 555 0.00 -25.00 -2.98
C ILE A 555 0.06 -23.77 -3.90
N ILE A 556 -0.47 -22.62 -3.44
CA ILE A 556 -0.46 -21.36 -4.20
C ILE A 556 0.97 -20.89 -4.50
N SER A 557 1.88 -20.97 -3.51
CA SER A 557 3.29 -20.58 -3.67
C SER A 557 3.98 -21.40 -4.76
N ARG A 558 3.71 -22.71 -4.84
CA ARG A 558 4.26 -23.59 -5.89
C ARG A 558 3.67 -23.28 -7.29
N LEU A 559 2.39 -22.89 -7.35
CA LEU A 559 1.74 -22.45 -8.60
C LEU A 559 2.29 -21.12 -9.13
N THR A 560 2.60 -20.16 -8.25
CA THR A 560 3.06 -18.81 -8.65
C THR A 560 4.55 -18.74 -8.95
N GLN A 561 5.38 -19.64 -8.41
CA GLN A 561 6.83 -19.70 -8.64
C GLN A 561 7.26 -20.33 -9.98
N HIS A 562 6.32 -20.64 -10.90
CA HIS A 562 6.59 -21.31 -12.18
C HIS A 562 7.33 -22.66 -12.08
N ASN A 563 7.32 -23.33 -10.93
CA ASN A 563 8.05 -24.59 -10.72
C ASN A 563 7.43 -25.82 -11.43
N VAL A 564 6.16 -25.74 -11.88
CA VAL A 564 5.42 -26.87 -12.50
C VAL A 564 5.98 -27.22 -13.88
N LYS A 565 7.06 -28.01 -13.95
CA LYS A 565 7.68 -28.41 -15.23
C LYS A 565 6.89 -29.51 -15.94
N LEU A 566 5.95 -29.11 -16.79
CA LEU A 566 5.26 -30.04 -17.70
C LEU A 566 6.22 -30.58 -18.79
N PRO A 567 6.05 -31.85 -19.22
CA PRO A 567 6.91 -32.45 -20.23
C PRO A 567 6.77 -31.80 -21.60
N GLU A 568 7.88 -31.77 -22.35
CA GLU A 568 8.02 -31.03 -23.62
C GLU A 568 7.05 -31.47 -24.73
N ASN A 569 6.44 -32.65 -24.62
CA ASN A 569 5.45 -33.19 -25.56
C ASN A 569 4.10 -32.47 -25.52
N LEU A 570 3.81 -31.66 -24.49
CA LEU A 570 2.55 -30.92 -24.34
C LEU A 570 2.62 -29.44 -24.80
N GLY A 571 3.76 -29.00 -25.34
CA GLY A 571 3.94 -27.64 -25.85
C GLY A 571 4.03 -26.57 -24.74
N SER A 572 3.94 -25.29 -25.12
CA SER A 572 3.95 -24.19 -24.15
C SER A 572 2.61 -24.07 -23.41
N TYR A 573 2.68 -23.98 -22.08
CA TYR A 573 1.54 -23.69 -21.22
C TYR A 573 1.71 -22.32 -20.53
N GLN A 574 0.60 -21.72 -20.11
CA GLN A 574 0.58 -20.51 -19.31
C GLN A 574 -0.50 -20.64 -18.21
N LEU A 575 -0.11 -20.33 -16.96
CA LEU A 575 -1.06 -20.16 -15.87
C LEU A 575 -1.70 -18.79 -15.99
N LEU A 576 -3.04 -18.72 -16.06
CA LEU A 576 -3.77 -17.47 -16.30
C LEU A 576 -4.30 -16.85 -15.02
N GLU A 577 -4.92 -17.66 -14.17
CA GLU A 577 -5.61 -17.21 -12.95
C GLU A 577 -5.67 -18.37 -11.94
N TRP A 578 -5.71 -18.04 -10.65
CA TRP A 578 -6.07 -18.99 -9.60
C TRP A 578 -6.98 -18.29 -8.58
N ASN A 579 -7.83 -19.06 -7.90
CA ASN A 579 -8.76 -18.54 -6.91
C ASN A 579 -8.95 -19.54 -5.77
N VAL A 580 -9.14 -19.05 -4.55
CA VAL A 580 -9.39 -19.84 -3.34
C VAL A 580 -10.85 -19.68 -2.93
N GLN A 581 -11.58 -20.79 -2.91
CA GLN A 581 -12.93 -20.83 -2.38
C GLN A 581 -12.88 -21.29 -0.92
N PRO A 582 -13.28 -20.44 0.05
CA PRO A 582 -13.39 -20.86 1.45
C PRO A 582 -14.46 -21.94 1.57
N LEU A 583 -14.41 -22.76 2.62
CA LEU A 583 -15.51 -23.68 2.91
C LEU A 583 -16.80 -22.89 3.07
N SER A 584 -17.78 -23.25 2.26
CA SER A 584 -19.17 -22.88 2.50
C SER A 584 -19.66 -23.61 3.75
N ARG A 585 -19.34 -23.08 4.94
CA ARG A 585 -20.24 -23.21 6.08
C ARG A 585 -21.55 -22.55 5.66
N ARG A 586 -22.48 -23.36 5.15
CA ARG A 586 -23.90 -22.99 5.08
C ARG A 586 -24.24 -22.33 6.39
N SER A 587 -24.59 -21.04 6.35
CA SER A 587 -25.00 -20.37 7.57
C SER A 587 -26.23 -21.10 8.10
N TRP A 588 -26.36 -21.19 9.42
CA TRP A 588 -27.53 -21.80 10.07
C TRP A 588 -28.86 -21.27 9.49
N PHE A 589 -28.86 -20.00 9.08
CA PHE A 589 -29.93 -19.35 8.31
C PHE A 589 -30.28 -20.06 6.99
N GLN A 590 -29.32 -20.45 6.15
CA GLN A 590 -29.62 -21.08 4.86
C GLN A 590 -30.26 -22.47 5.00
N GLU A 591 -29.94 -23.24 6.03
CA GLU A 591 -30.63 -24.52 6.29
C GLU A 591 -32.03 -24.33 6.86
N HIS A 592 -32.22 -23.31 7.70
CA HIS A 592 -33.49 -23.09 8.40
C HIS A 592 -34.43 -22.10 7.70
N VAL A 593 -34.01 -21.38 6.65
CA VAL A 593 -34.84 -20.42 5.91
C VAL A 593 -36.14 -21.06 5.38
N VAL A 594 -36.08 -22.30 4.88
CA VAL A 594 -37.30 -23.01 4.42
C VAL A 594 -38.25 -23.29 5.59
N SER A 595 -37.72 -23.74 6.73
CA SER A 595 -38.49 -23.99 7.95
C SER A 595 -39.08 -22.70 8.55
N ILE A 596 -38.34 -21.58 8.50
CA ILE A 596 -38.79 -20.25 8.93
C ILE A 596 -39.90 -19.74 8.00
N LEU A 597 -39.75 -19.89 6.68
CA LEU A 597 -40.79 -19.53 5.71
C LEU A 597 -42.07 -20.36 5.88
N ILE A 598 -41.95 -21.67 6.15
CA ILE A 598 -43.09 -22.53 6.50
C ILE A 598 -43.74 -22.06 7.81
N GLY A 599 -42.95 -21.72 8.83
CA GLY A 599 -43.46 -21.17 10.09
C GLY A 599 -44.24 -19.86 9.91
N ILE A 600 -43.69 -18.92 9.13
CA ILE A 600 -44.36 -17.66 8.78
C ILE A 600 -45.66 -17.93 8.00
N LEU A 601 -45.64 -18.84 7.03
CA LEU A 601 -46.83 -19.22 6.25
C LEU A 601 -47.94 -19.81 7.14
N LEU A 602 -47.58 -20.67 8.10
CA LEU A 602 -48.52 -21.24 9.08
C LEU A 602 -49.12 -20.15 9.99
N VAL A 603 -48.33 -19.19 10.48
CA VAL A 603 -48.84 -18.06 11.26
C VAL A 603 -49.79 -17.18 10.43
N ILE A 604 -49.49 -16.95 9.15
CA ILE A 604 -50.37 -16.21 8.24
C ILE A 604 -51.69 -16.97 8.01
N LEU A 605 -51.65 -18.30 7.82
CA LEU A 605 -52.85 -19.13 7.68
C LEU A 605 -53.70 -19.20 8.95
N ILE A 606 -53.08 -19.27 10.12
CA ILE A 606 -53.78 -19.24 11.42
C ILE A 606 -54.43 -17.88 11.66
N THR A 607 -53.74 -16.77 11.37
CA THR A 607 -54.32 -15.42 11.53
C THR A 607 -55.42 -15.13 10.52
N LEU A 608 -55.30 -15.57 9.25
CA LEU A 608 -56.36 -15.47 8.24
C LEU A 608 -57.59 -16.33 8.61
N SER A 609 -57.40 -17.56 9.07
CA SER A 609 -58.52 -18.43 9.48
C SER A 609 -59.22 -17.89 10.74
N ALA A 610 -58.49 -17.37 11.71
CA ALA A 610 -59.07 -16.67 12.87
C ALA A 610 -59.87 -15.42 12.45
N PHE A 611 -59.34 -14.62 11.51
CA PHE A 611 -60.04 -13.45 10.97
C PHE A 611 -61.33 -13.83 10.21
N LEU A 612 -61.28 -14.88 9.38
CA LEU A 612 -62.46 -15.45 8.71
C LEU A 612 -63.49 -15.97 9.72
N ALA A 613 -63.08 -16.69 10.76
CA ALA A 613 -63.97 -17.14 11.82
C ALA A 613 -64.63 -15.96 12.56
N LEU A 614 -63.88 -14.88 12.80
CA LEU A 614 -64.38 -13.66 13.45
C LEU A 614 -65.37 -12.89 12.54
N LEU A 615 -65.14 -12.88 11.22
CA LEU A 615 -66.10 -12.35 10.23
C LEU A 615 -67.38 -13.19 10.13
N VAL A 616 -67.27 -14.53 10.16
CA VAL A 616 -68.43 -15.43 10.17
C VAL A 616 -69.21 -15.29 11.48
N TRP A 617 -68.54 -15.17 12.62
CA TRP A 617 -69.14 -14.90 13.92
C TRP A 617 -69.89 -13.55 13.94
N ARG A 618 -69.27 -12.48 13.42
CA ARG A 618 -69.92 -11.17 13.23
C ARG A 618 -71.11 -11.21 12.26
N LYS A 619 -71.07 -12.02 11.19
CA LYS A 619 -72.22 -12.24 10.32
C LYS A 619 -73.35 -12.99 11.03
N LYS A 620 -73.03 -14.03 11.82
CA LYS A 620 -74.00 -14.84 12.56
C LYS A 620 -74.70 -14.04 13.67
N PHE A 621 -73.99 -13.15 14.35
CA PHE A 621 -74.57 -12.26 15.38
C PHE A 621 -75.26 -11.00 14.84
N ARG A 622 -75.09 -10.63 13.56
CA ARG A 622 -75.86 -9.54 12.93
C ARG A 622 -77.33 -9.89 12.63
N GLY A 623 -77.76 -11.13 12.89
CA GLY A 623 -79.14 -11.59 12.67
C GLY A 623 -80.08 -11.52 13.89
N GLN A 624 -79.61 -11.12 15.08
CA GLN A 624 -80.41 -11.15 16.32
C GLN A 624 -80.23 -9.90 17.19
N THR A 625 -80.64 -8.74 16.68
CA THR A 625 -81.14 -7.62 17.50
C THR A 625 -82.15 -6.83 16.69
N ALA A 626 -83.44 -7.17 16.86
CA ALA A 626 -84.53 -6.35 16.34
C ALA A 626 -84.71 -5.14 17.25
N TYR A 627 -84.43 -3.94 16.74
CA TYR A 627 -84.67 -2.70 17.47
C TYR A 627 -86.16 -2.34 17.37
N ARG A 628 -86.86 -2.30 18.51
CA ARG A 628 -88.28 -1.93 18.60
C ARG A 628 -88.35 -0.50 19.13
N PRO A 629 -88.95 0.47 18.40
CA PRO A 629 -89.06 1.84 18.89
C PRO A 629 -90.17 1.94 19.93
N VAL A 630 -89.97 2.78 20.95
CA VAL A 630 -91.01 3.21 21.89
C VAL A 630 -90.84 4.70 22.14
N ASP A 631 -91.79 5.49 21.65
CA ASP A 631 -92.00 6.87 22.09
C ASP A 631 -92.78 6.89 23.42
N SER A 632 -92.47 7.90 24.25
CA SER A 632 -93.27 8.38 25.40
C SER A 632 -93.36 7.50 26.66
N PRO A 633 -93.58 8.10 27.86
CA PRO A 633 -92.98 9.35 28.37
C PRO A 633 -92.40 9.18 29.80
N ALA A 634 -91.69 10.21 30.30
CA ALA A 634 -91.32 10.34 31.72
C ALA A 634 -92.57 10.62 32.61
N PRO A 635 -92.56 10.34 33.92
CA PRO A 635 -91.78 11.10 34.94
C PRO A 635 -91.12 10.13 35.98
N GLU A 636 -90.62 10.47 37.18
CA GLU A 636 -90.70 11.67 38.02
C GLU A 636 -89.52 11.76 39.04
N GLN A 637 -89.45 12.91 39.69
CA GLN A 637 -88.54 13.50 40.70
C GLN A 637 -87.90 12.68 41.87
N GLU A 638 -86.82 13.29 42.39
CA GLU A 638 -86.40 13.45 43.82
C GLU A 638 -86.09 12.18 44.66
N LEU A 639 -85.01 12.09 45.45
CA LEU A 639 -84.62 13.03 46.51
C LEU A 639 -83.11 12.97 46.90
N GLN A 640 -82.70 13.95 47.72
CA GLN A 640 -81.37 14.17 48.33
C GLN A 640 -81.10 13.29 49.60
N PRO A 641 -80.15 13.62 50.52
CA PRO A 641 -78.69 13.46 50.39
C PRO A 641 -78.01 12.82 51.65
N LEU A 642 -76.70 12.53 51.56
CA LEU A 642 -75.65 13.10 52.44
C LEU A 642 -74.25 12.60 52.04
#